data_AF-A0ABD1LJW6-F1
#
_entry.id   AF-A0ABD1LJW6-F1
#
_cell.length_a   1.000
_cell.length_b   1.000
_cell.length_c   1.000
_cell.angle_alpha   90.00
_cell.angle_beta   90.00
_cell.angle_gamma   90.00
#
_symmetry.space_group_name_H-M   'P 1'
#
loop_
_entity.id
_entity.type
_entity.pdbx_description
1 polymer ?
#
loop_
_entity_poly.entity_id
_entity_poly.type
_entity_poly.pdbx_seq_one_letter_code
_entity_poly.pdbx_strand_id
1 'polypeptide(L)'
;MGSLRLYSPTTHPCVCASTPSRIKKHNHFRFLLPSIIPPLRPLHLRLPPILSALSSPQTQTQTQSQSREQEEEEGNMNRSSVSTKNKIRLQVRLDHQVQFGDHVVIRGSTKELGSWTNNVPLKWTENGWVCVLDFKGTDHIEFKFVTVNKDNSLVWEAGENRVLKLPGAGHFATVTTWNATQETLELQPLDESDKNVEEDEEGVGFGYDADAAAGASVSEGDPSPFVGQWQGKPISFMQSNEHRSHETQRQWDTSGLQGLSLKLVQADQNARNWWRKPTRANFGTGTLSCSVKLACFKNQSLSLDVVRDIITGSLQGEGRLDALLYSAIYLKWINTGQISCFEDGGHHRPNRHAEISRLIFRELERHTSRKDISPQEVLVIRKIHPCLPSFKAEFTASVPLTRIRDIAHRNDIPHDVKLQIKHTIQNKLHRNAGPEDLVATEAMLAKITKNTGEYSEAFVKEFKIFHQELKDFFNAGSLAEQLESIHESMDEYGILALNSFLECKKLVIVVFIVVLILASTDKRQCSVLFQNMDAAAESTAVTEAVIKLLFKTIESLNVLRETIVKGLESGLRNDAPDSAIAMRQKWRLCEIGLEDYSFVLLSRFLNELEVMGGACWLAANVQSKNVNSWNDPLGALIIGVHQLKLSGWKPEECGAVESELIAWSKKGLSEREGNEDGKTIWTLRLKATLDRSKRLTDEYTEELLKIFPQKVQILGKALGIHENSVRTYTEAEIRAGVIFQVSKLCTLLLKAVRNALGSQGWDVLVPGAAFGKLVQVERIVPGSLPSSAEVPIILVVNKADGDEEVTAAGRNIVGVILQQELPHLSHLGEKVVFVTCEDDEKVADIESLIGSYVRLEASTAGVNLKLSSSVDTDDNTTTKSSSDDSVFGVEVPSFSAGRISNFDQGASSGGVVLLPDAETHTSGAKAAACGRLSSLSAVSDKVYSDQGVPASFLVPSGAVLPFGSMELEIEKSNSTEAFSSILERIETAKLEAGELDVLCHQLQELILSLKPSKDIIDSIGRIFPSNARLIVRSSANVEDLAGMSAAGLYESIPNVSPSNPTVFGNAVSQVWASLYTRRAVLSRRAVGVPQKEASMAVLVQEMLSPDLSFVLHTVSPTNQDNNLVEAEIASGLGETLASGTRGTPWRISSGKFDGQVQTLAFANFSEELLVRGAGPADGEVIRLTVDYSKKPLTVDSVFRRQLGQRLCAVGFFLERKFGCPQDVEGCLVGKDIFIVQTRPQPL
;
A
#
# COMPACT_ATOMS: atom_id res chain seq x y z
N MET A 1 9.28 -11.77 67.12
CA MET A 1 9.41 -13.14 67.69
C MET A 1 9.11 -14.16 66.58
N GLY A 2 9.44 -15.45 66.72
CA GLY A 2 8.77 -16.50 65.92
C GLY A 2 9.56 -17.30 64.87
N SER A 3 10.87 -17.50 65.06
CA SER A 3 11.61 -18.76 64.80
C SER A 3 11.05 -19.90 63.90
N LEU A 4 11.96 -20.42 63.02
CA LEU A 4 12.27 -21.83 62.70
C LEU A 4 11.54 -22.63 61.57
N ARG A 5 12.37 -23.08 60.60
CA ARG A 5 12.47 -24.46 60.02
C ARG A 5 11.34 -24.99 59.11
N LEU A 6 11.54 -25.99 58.24
CA LEU A 6 12.68 -26.49 57.41
C LEU A 6 12.09 -27.60 56.49
N TYR A 7 12.56 -27.78 55.26
CA TYR A 7 13.19 -29.02 54.74
C TYR A 7 13.43 -28.97 53.21
N SER A 8 14.59 -29.49 52.80
CA SER A 8 15.02 -29.84 51.43
C SER A 8 15.19 -31.39 51.40
N PRO A 9 15.94 -32.10 50.50
CA PRO A 9 16.83 -31.74 49.37
C PRO A 9 16.35 -32.42 48.04
N THR A 10 17.07 -32.60 46.93
CA THR A 10 18.50 -32.55 46.51
C THR A 10 18.63 -31.83 45.14
N THR A 11 19.77 -31.69 44.44
CA THR A 11 21.16 -32.21 44.56
C THR A 11 22.20 -31.15 44.09
N HIS A 12 23.39 -31.60 43.70
CA HIS A 12 24.58 -30.88 43.18
C HIS A 12 25.29 -31.83 42.15
N PRO A 13 26.42 -31.52 41.45
CA PRO A 13 27.46 -30.54 41.83
C PRO A 13 28.26 -29.79 40.72
N CYS A 14 29.14 -28.88 41.20
CA CYS A 14 30.45 -28.49 40.64
C CYS A 14 30.57 -27.66 39.33
N VAL A 15 31.67 -26.94 39.04
CA VAL A 15 32.58 -26.04 39.83
C VAL A 15 33.73 -25.53 38.91
N CYS A 16 34.42 -24.45 39.31
CA CYS A 16 35.64 -23.85 38.70
C CYS A 16 35.47 -23.06 37.38
N ALA A 17 36.34 -22.09 37.03
CA ALA A 17 37.21 -21.19 37.83
C ALA A 17 37.92 -20.14 36.91
N SER A 18 38.55 -19.15 37.55
CA SER A 18 39.71 -18.34 37.09
C SER A 18 39.50 -17.04 36.27
N THR A 19 39.73 -15.91 36.96
CA THR A 19 40.25 -14.64 36.43
C THR A 19 41.78 -14.70 36.25
N PRO A 20 42.40 -14.02 35.26
CA PRO A 20 42.96 -12.65 35.44
C PRO A 20 42.92 -11.81 34.12
N SER A 21 43.48 -10.59 33.91
CA SER A 21 44.03 -9.46 34.70
C SER A 21 43.91 -8.19 33.81
N ARG A 22 43.45 -7.01 34.26
CA ARG A 22 44.08 -5.98 35.11
C ARG A 22 45.33 -5.28 34.52
N ILE A 23 45.15 -4.15 33.81
CA ILE A 23 46.10 -3.02 33.61
C ILE A 23 45.31 -1.85 32.96
N LYS A 24 45.09 -0.70 33.63
CA LYS A 24 45.85 0.58 33.58
C LYS A 24 45.80 1.32 32.22
N LYS A 25 45.75 2.66 32.10
CA LYS A 25 45.30 3.78 32.99
C LYS A 25 45.49 5.12 32.23
N HIS A 26 44.65 6.14 32.48
CA HIS A 26 44.89 7.59 32.17
C HIS A 26 44.97 7.97 30.64
N ASN A 27 44.83 9.24 30.21
CA ASN A 27 44.78 10.53 30.93
C ASN A 27 43.89 11.62 30.23
N HIS A 28 43.69 12.79 30.88
CA HIS A 28 42.92 13.96 30.38
C HIS A 28 43.67 14.87 29.37
N PHE A 29 42.91 15.75 28.67
CA PHE A 29 43.01 17.25 28.53
C PHE A 29 42.38 17.67 27.17
N ARG A 30 41.27 18.45 27.06
CA ARG A 30 40.93 19.86 27.39
C ARG A 30 41.54 20.96 26.48
N PHE A 31 40.65 21.57 25.65
CA PHE A 31 40.61 22.96 25.11
C PHE A 31 41.82 23.63 24.43
N LEU A 32 41.59 24.27 23.26
CA LEU A 32 41.60 25.75 23.09
C LEU A 32 41.23 26.25 21.65
N LEU A 33 40.77 27.50 21.58
CA LEU A 33 40.62 28.42 20.41
C LEU A 33 41.64 29.60 20.62
N PRO A 34 41.76 30.72 19.83
CA PRO A 34 40.92 31.23 18.72
C PRO A 34 41.63 31.93 17.51
N SER A 35 40.83 32.48 16.57
CA SER A 35 40.99 33.73 15.74
C SER A 35 42.25 34.08 14.91
N ILE A 36 42.04 34.72 13.72
CA ILE A 36 42.59 36.06 13.29
C ILE A 36 42.19 36.43 11.82
N ILE A 37 42.10 37.75 11.52
CA ILE A 37 41.56 38.50 10.33
C ILE A 37 42.35 39.86 10.25
N PRO A 38 42.50 40.66 9.15
CA PRO A 38 41.89 40.75 7.78
C PRO A 38 42.98 40.61 6.65
N PRO A 39 43.28 41.46 5.60
CA PRO A 39 42.60 42.60 4.92
C PRO A 39 42.74 42.84 3.36
N LEU A 40 41.63 43.30 2.75
CA LEU A 40 41.47 44.45 1.80
C LEU A 40 42.05 44.55 0.34
N ARG A 41 41.14 45.00 -0.57
CA ARG A 41 41.29 45.96 -1.72
C ARG A 41 41.91 45.49 -3.08
N PRO A 42 41.72 46.21 -4.23
CA PRO A 42 40.51 46.96 -4.70
C PRO A 42 40.29 47.07 -6.26
N LEU A 43 39.08 47.55 -6.70
CA LEU A 43 38.82 48.35 -7.95
C LEU A 43 39.06 47.68 -9.36
N HIS A 44 38.49 48.08 -10.51
CA HIS A 44 37.31 48.91 -10.88
C HIS A 44 36.75 48.58 -12.29
N LEU A 45 35.50 48.99 -12.54
CA LEU A 45 34.85 49.39 -13.82
C LEU A 45 35.54 49.16 -15.19
N ARG A 46 34.78 48.59 -16.15
CA ARG A 46 34.28 49.37 -17.32
C ARG A 46 33.07 48.74 -18.05
N LEU A 47 32.19 49.62 -18.49
CA LEU A 47 31.01 49.47 -19.37
C LEU A 47 31.36 50.03 -20.77
N PRO A 48 30.46 50.10 -21.79
CA PRO A 48 29.47 49.13 -22.34
C PRO A 48 29.65 49.08 -23.91
N PRO A 49 28.69 49.28 -24.86
CA PRO A 49 27.23 49.00 -24.98
C PRO A 49 26.70 48.49 -26.38
N ILE A 50 25.36 48.25 -26.46
CA ILE A 50 24.39 48.79 -27.48
C ILE A 50 24.06 48.07 -28.85
N LEU A 51 22.73 47.91 -29.08
CA LEU A 51 21.92 47.94 -30.35
C LEU A 51 22.23 46.97 -31.53
N SER A 52 21.33 46.65 -32.49
CA SER A 52 19.84 46.75 -32.64
C SER A 52 19.37 46.11 -33.96
N ALA A 53 18.04 46.02 -34.17
CA ALA A 53 17.32 46.00 -35.48
C ALA A 53 17.52 44.76 -36.37
N LEU A 54 16.49 44.02 -36.84
CA LEU A 54 15.24 44.31 -37.60
C LEU A 54 15.38 44.08 -39.13
N SER A 55 14.23 43.78 -39.75
CA SER A 55 13.90 43.79 -41.19
C SER A 55 14.44 42.69 -42.13
N SER A 56 13.48 41.98 -42.73
CA SER A 56 13.48 41.41 -44.09
C SER A 56 13.19 42.56 -45.12
N PRO A 57 13.31 42.42 -46.47
CA PRO A 57 12.42 41.56 -47.29
C PRO A 57 12.89 41.11 -48.74
N GLN A 58 12.00 40.34 -49.42
CA GLN A 58 11.57 40.44 -50.84
C GLN A 58 12.46 40.09 -52.10
N THR A 59 11.97 39.09 -52.88
CA THR A 59 11.82 39.04 -54.39
C THR A 59 13.08 39.01 -55.32
N GLN A 60 13.09 38.58 -56.62
CA GLN A 60 12.10 38.01 -57.60
C GLN A 60 12.81 37.36 -58.85
N THR A 61 12.22 36.33 -59.51
CA THR A 61 12.27 35.96 -61.00
C THR A 61 13.61 35.75 -61.77
N GLN A 62 13.78 35.08 -62.95
CA GLN A 62 12.99 34.16 -63.85
C GLN A 62 13.90 33.51 -64.96
N THR A 63 13.47 32.36 -65.57
CA THR A 63 13.76 31.86 -66.98
C THR A 63 15.24 31.56 -67.41
N GLN A 64 15.69 30.82 -68.47
CA GLN A 64 15.23 29.89 -69.58
C GLN A 64 16.53 29.34 -70.30
N SER A 65 16.62 28.42 -71.30
CA SER A 65 15.95 27.14 -71.71
C SER A 65 16.61 26.53 -73.01
N GLN A 66 16.37 25.24 -73.36
CA GLN A 66 16.60 24.57 -74.70
C GLN A 66 18.07 24.28 -75.16
N SER A 67 18.44 23.34 -76.09
CA SER A 67 17.80 22.13 -76.74
C SER A 67 18.76 21.33 -77.69
N ARG A 68 18.41 20.06 -78.07
CA ARG A 68 18.84 19.25 -79.28
C ARG A 68 20.29 18.68 -79.30
N GLU A 69 20.72 17.65 -80.09
CA GLU A 69 20.11 16.80 -81.17
C GLU A 69 20.70 15.32 -81.21
N GLN A 70 20.72 14.62 -82.38
CA GLN A 70 20.97 13.15 -82.69
C GLN A 70 22.43 12.61 -82.44
N GLU A 71 22.89 11.35 -82.67
CA GLU A 71 22.62 10.30 -83.71
C GLU A 71 23.16 8.83 -83.38
N GLU A 72 23.19 7.93 -84.38
CA GLU A 72 23.27 6.43 -84.55
C GLU A 72 24.24 5.41 -83.82
N GLU A 73 23.79 4.13 -83.87
CA GLU A 73 24.45 2.77 -84.02
C GLU A 73 25.28 1.97 -82.95
N GLU A 74 25.45 0.66 -83.25
CA GLU A 74 25.62 -0.58 -82.43
C GLU A 74 26.85 -0.75 -81.49
N GLY A 75 26.78 -1.68 -80.49
CA GLY A 75 27.99 -2.02 -79.70
C GLY A 75 28.06 -3.04 -78.52
N ASN A 76 27.28 -4.14 -78.47
CA ASN A 76 27.62 -5.40 -77.72
C ASN A 76 27.51 -5.54 -76.15
N MET A 77 26.96 -6.70 -75.74
CA MET A 77 27.09 -7.51 -74.48
C MET A 77 26.68 -7.04 -73.04
N ASN A 78 25.71 -7.82 -72.52
CA ASN A 78 25.59 -8.42 -71.15
C ASN A 78 24.87 -7.72 -69.97
N ARG A 79 23.81 -8.43 -69.51
CA ARG A 79 23.18 -8.54 -68.17
C ARG A 79 22.28 -7.42 -67.59
N SER A 80 21.08 -7.89 -67.22
CA SER A 80 20.29 -7.60 -66.00
C SER A 80 19.05 -6.69 -66.07
N SER A 81 18.16 -6.91 -65.09
CA SER A 81 16.84 -6.29 -64.83
C SER A 81 15.66 -6.64 -65.78
N VAL A 82 14.52 -6.94 -65.16
CA VAL A 82 13.17 -7.02 -65.75
C VAL A 82 12.22 -6.26 -64.79
N SER A 83 11.16 -5.65 -65.33
CA SER A 83 10.56 -4.44 -64.75
C SER A 83 9.48 -4.64 -63.70
N THR A 84 9.48 -3.75 -62.69
CA THR A 84 8.35 -3.48 -61.79
C THR A 84 7.81 -2.07 -62.08
N LYS A 85 6.55 -1.98 -62.54
CA LYS A 85 5.77 -0.74 -62.61
C LYS A 85 4.30 -1.03 -62.27
N ASN A 86 3.59 -0.02 -61.74
CA ASN A 86 2.16 -0.03 -61.40
C ASN A 86 1.74 -1.04 -60.31
N LYS A 87 2.35 -0.94 -59.12
CA LYS A 87 1.74 -1.33 -57.84
C LYS A 87 1.49 -0.06 -57.00
N ILE A 88 0.42 -0.06 -56.21
CA ILE A 88 0.09 0.99 -55.23
C ILE A 88 -0.15 0.29 -53.89
N ARG A 89 0.59 0.66 -52.83
CA ARG A 89 0.38 0.13 -51.48
C ARG A 89 -0.25 1.21 -50.61
N LEU A 90 -1.45 0.95 -50.10
CA LEU A 90 -2.21 1.86 -49.25
C LEU A 90 -2.34 1.28 -47.84
N GLN A 91 -1.91 2.03 -46.83
CA GLN A 91 -2.21 1.77 -45.42
C GLN A 91 -3.39 2.62 -44.99
N VAL A 92 -4.46 1.98 -44.50
CA VAL A 92 -5.65 2.64 -43.96
C VAL A 92 -5.64 2.50 -42.45
N ARG A 93 -5.71 3.63 -41.73
CA ARG A 93 -5.85 3.68 -40.27
C ARG A 93 -7.22 4.27 -39.91
N LEU A 94 -7.98 3.55 -39.09
CA LEU A 94 -9.28 3.95 -38.57
C LEU A 94 -9.19 4.15 -37.06
N ASP A 95 -9.60 5.32 -36.57
CA ASP A 95 -9.81 5.56 -35.15
C ASP A 95 -11.26 5.20 -34.76
N HIS A 96 -11.42 4.08 -34.05
CA HIS A 96 -12.70 3.55 -33.57
C HIS A 96 -12.48 2.55 -32.42
N GLN A 97 -13.31 2.62 -31.37
CA GLN A 97 -13.33 1.65 -30.27
C GLN A 97 -14.57 0.76 -30.36
N VAL A 98 -14.41 -0.54 -30.07
CA VAL A 98 -15.46 -1.57 -30.07
C VAL A 98 -15.33 -2.41 -28.80
N GLN A 99 -16.34 -3.23 -28.45
CA GLN A 99 -16.27 -4.01 -27.21
C GLN A 99 -15.31 -5.20 -27.34
N PHE A 100 -14.77 -5.66 -26.21
CA PHE A 100 -13.79 -6.76 -26.18
C PHE A 100 -14.37 -8.04 -26.81
N GLY A 101 -13.89 -8.42 -27.99
CA GLY A 101 -14.31 -9.59 -28.76
C GLY A 101 -15.15 -9.29 -30.00
N ASP A 102 -15.54 -8.04 -30.22
CA ASP A 102 -16.00 -7.55 -31.53
C ASP A 102 -14.78 -7.18 -32.39
N HIS A 103 -14.93 -7.09 -33.72
CA HIS A 103 -13.82 -6.73 -34.62
C HIS A 103 -14.27 -5.87 -35.81
N VAL A 104 -13.36 -5.02 -36.32
CA VAL A 104 -13.66 -4.11 -37.44
C VAL A 104 -13.15 -4.66 -38.76
N VAL A 105 -13.96 -4.53 -39.81
CA VAL A 105 -13.65 -4.93 -41.18
C VAL A 105 -13.92 -3.79 -42.15
N ILE A 106 -13.23 -3.78 -43.29
CA ILE A 106 -13.50 -2.88 -44.42
C ILE A 106 -14.14 -3.67 -45.56
N ARG A 107 -15.06 -3.00 -46.28
CA ARG A 107 -15.72 -3.49 -47.51
C ARG A 107 -15.71 -2.38 -48.55
N GLY A 108 -15.59 -2.71 -49.83
CA GLY A 108 -15.54 -1.70 -50.89
C GLY A 108 -15.61 -2.25 -52.31
N SER A 109 -15.53 -1.36 -53.30
CA SER A 109 -15.89 -1.64 -54.69
C SER A 109 -14.89 -2.49 -55.48
N THR A 110 -13.63 -2.57 -55.06
CA THR A 110 -12.62 -3.41 -55.73
C THR A 110 -12.53 -4.82 -55.14
N LYS A 111 -11.83 -5.73 -55.82
CA LYS A 111 -11.67 -7.11 -55.37
C LYS A 111 -10.82 -7.23 -54.10
N GLU A 112 -9.82 -6.35 -53.99
CA GLU A 112 -8.93 -6.19 -52.84
C GLU A 112 -9.69 -5.69 -51.59
N LEU A 113 -10.81 -4.99 -51.81
CA LEU A 113 -11.76 -4.53 -50.79
C LEU A 113 -13.01 -5.45 -50.67
N GLY A 114 -12.95 -6.66 -51.23
CA GLY A 114 -14.00 -7.67 -51.07
C GLY A 114 -15.27 -7.47 -51.92
N SER A 115 -15.27 -6.57 -52.91
CA SER A 115 -16.39 -6.30 -53.85
C SER A 115 -17.75 -6.09 -53.16
N TRP A 116 -17.77 -5.37 -52.04
CA TRP A 116 -18.89 -5.19 -51.11
C TRP A 116 -19.47 -6.44 -50.43
N THR A 117 -19.13 -7.66 -50.88
CA THR A 117 -19.68 -8.93 -50.35
C THR A 117 -18.84 -9.56 -49.25
N ASN A 118 -17.51 -9.41 -49.31
CA ASN A 118 -16.57 -10.12 -48.44
C ASN A 118 -15.94 -9.16 -47.41
N ASN A 119 -15.73 -9.62 -46.18
CA ASN A 119 -15.04 -8.85 -45.13
C ASN A 119 -13.52 -8.87 -45.38
N VAL A 120 -12.87 -7.71 -45.28
CA VAL A 120 -11.41 -7.62 -45.15
C VAL A 120 -11.10 -7.13 -43.72
N PRO A 121 -10.45 -7.93 -42.86
CA PRO A 121 -10.25 -7.57 -41.45
C PRO A 121 -9.17 -6.50 -41.26
N LEU A 122 -9.36 -5.63 -40.28
CA LEU A 122 -8.32 -4.73 -39.78
C LEU A 122 -7.64 -5.37 -38.55
N LYS A 123 -6.35 -5.14 -38.37
CA LYS A 123 -5.62 -5.49 -37.14
C LYS A 123 -5.69 -4.30 -36.17
N TRP A 124 -5.99 -4.55 -34.90
CA TRP A 124 -5.92 -3.50 -33.87
C TRP A 124 -4.46 -3.14 -33.55
N THR A 125 -4.19 -1.86 -33.32
CA THR A 125 -2.90 -1.32 -32.88
C THR A 125 -3.12 -0.21 -31.86
N GLU A 126 -2.09 0.16 -31.09
CA GLU A 126 -2.16 1.27 -30.11
C GLU A 126 -2.59 2.62 -30.71
N ASN A 127 -2.49 2.77 -32.04
CA ASN A 127 -2.86 3.99 -32.78
C ASN A 127 -4.17 3.82 -33.59
N GLY A 128 -4.95 2.76 -33.41
CA GLY A 128 -6.19 2.50 -34.15
C GLY A 128 -6.22 1.16 -34.89
N TRP A 129 -7.32 0.90 -35.58
CA TRP A 129 -7.47 -0.24 -36.49
C TRP A 129 -6.71 0.02 -37.79
N VAL A 130 -5.93 -0.96 -38.27
CA VAL A 130 -5.05 -0.81 -39.44
C VAL A 130 -5.22 -1.96 -40.42
N CYS A 131 -5.28 -1.65 -41.72
CA CYS A 131 -5.04 -2.62 -42.79
C CYS A 131 -4.10 -2.05 -43.86
N VAL A 132 -3.49 -2.93 -44.66
CA VAL A 132 -2.61 -2.58 -45.78
C VAL A 132 -3.09 -3.32 -47.02
N LEU A 133 -3.23 -2.60 -48.15
CA LEU A 133 -3.87 -3.08 -49.38
C LEU A 133 -2.99 -2.77 -50.60
N ASP A 134 -2.71 -3.79 -51.42
CA ASP A 134 -1.91 -3.69 -52.65
C ASP A 134 -2.83 -3.62 -53.90
N PHE A 135 -3.04 -2.42 -54.44
CA PHE A 135 -3.88 -2.19 -55.62
C PHE A 135 -3.08 -2.21 -56.93
N LYS A 136 -3.77 -2.56 -58.03
CA LYS A 136 -3.23 -2.61 -59.41
C LYS A 136 -4.06 -1.74 -60.36
N GLY A 137 -3.77 -0.44 -60.40
CA GLY A 137 -4.21 0.47 -61.46
C GLY A 137 -5.73 0.72 -61.54
N THR A 138 -6.27 1.45 -60.57
CA THR A 138 -7.64 1.99 -60.60
C THR A 138 -7.62 3.48 -60.27
N ASP A 139 -8.39 4.30 -60.99
CA ASP A 139 -8.39 5.77 -60.80
C ASP A 139 -9.04 6.21 -59.47
N HIS A 140 -9.99 5.41 -58.98
CA HIS A 140 -10.66 5.60 -57.70
C HIS A 140 -11.14 4.27 -57.13
N ILE A 141 -11.37 4.25 -55.82
CA ILE A 141 -11.95 3.15 -55.04
C ILE A 141 -13.05 3.70 -54.13
N GLU A 142 -14.06 2.88 -53.84
CA GLU A 142 -15.07 3.20 -52.83
C GLU A 142 -15.01 2.20 -51.68
N PHE A 143 -15.25 2.63 -50.45
CA PHE A 143 -15.30 1.73 -49.29
C PHE A 143 -16.17 2.25 -48.12
N LYS A 144 -16.44 1.34 -47.18
CA LYS A 144 -16.96 1.59 -45.83
C LYS A 144 -16.34 0.64 -44.81
N PHE A 145 -16.35 1.07 -43.55
CA PHE A 145 -16.09 0.21 -42.41
C PHE A 145 -17.37 -0.42 -41.83
N VAL A 146 -17.21 -1.60 -41.24
CA VAL A 146 -18.27 -2.39 -40.58
C VAL A 146 -17.70 -3.01 -39.32
N THR A 147 -18.44 -2.92 -38.21
CA THR A 147 -18.14 -3.66 -36.98
C THR A 147 -18.89 -4.98 -36.99
N VAL A 148 -18.17 -6.06 -36.72
CA VAL A 148 -18.67 -7.43 -36.63
C VAL A 148 -18.71 -7.79 -35.15
N ASN A 149 -19.92 -7.94 -34.62
CA ASN A 149 -20.13 -8.24 -33.21
C ASN A 149 -19.91 -9.73 -32.93
N LYS A 150 -19.74 -10.12 -31.66
CA LYS A 150 -19.62 -11.53 -31.21
C LYS A 150 -20.68 -12.50 -31.73
N ASP A 151 -21.89 -12.02 -32.01
CA ASP A 151 -23.02 -12.81 -32.53
C ASP A 151 -23.02 -12.90 -34.07
N ASN A 152 -21.99 -12.38 -34.74
CA ASN A 152 -21.87 -12.16 -36.18
C ASN A 152 -22.87 -11.15 -36.78
N SER A 153 -23.54 -10.32 -35.96
CA SER A 153 -24.29 -9.17 -36.48
C SER A 153 -23.33 -8.09 -37.05
N LEU A 154 -23.78 -7.39 -38.09
CA LEU A 154 -22.98 -6.43 -38.87
C LEU A 154 -23.51 -5.01 -38.70
N VAL A 155 -22.72 -4.14 -38.06
CA VAL A 155 -23.02 -2.72 -37.86
C VAL A 155 -22.18 -1.88 -38.82
N TRP A 156 -22.82 -1.30 -39.84
CA TRP A 156 -22.15 -0.50 -40.87
C TRP A 156 -21.96 0.96 -40.43
N GLU A 157 -20.90 1.63 -40.90
CA GLU A 157 -20.74 3.07 -40.68
C GLU A 157 -21.80 3.91 -41.44
N ALA A 158 -22.22 5.01 -40.82
CA ALA A 158 -23.27 5.89 -41.29
C ALA A 158 -22.82 6.87 -42.38
N GLY A 159 -23.78 7.35 -43.20
CA GLY A 159 -23.54 8.25 -44.32
C GLY A 159 -23.32 7.51 -45.66
N GLU A 160 -22.62 8.15 -46.60
CA GLU A 160 -22.40 7.63 -47.96
C GLU A 160 -21.11 6.77 -48.05
N ASN A 161 -20.80 6.22 -49.22
CA ASN A 161 -19.54 5.50 -49.44
C ASN A 161 -18.37 6.48 -49.48
N ARG A 162 -17.25 6.13 -48.83
CA ARG A 162 -16.01 6.92 -48.91
C ARG A 162 -15.37 6.71 -50.28
N VAL A 163 -15.13 7.78 -51.02
CA VAL A 163 -14.52 7.73 -52.37
C VAL A 163 -13.10 8.26 -52.32
N LEU A 164 -12.12 7.42 -52.66
CA LEU A 164 -10.69 7.75 -52.64
C LEU A 164 -10.09 7.64 -54.04
N LYS A 165 -9.41 8.68 -54.51
CA LYS A 165 -8.65 8.64 -55.78
C LYS A 165 -7.22 8.18 -55.53
N LEU A 166 -6.75 7.21 -56.30
CA LEU A 166 -5.40 6.65 -56.14
C LEU A 166 -4.42 7.25 -57.16
N PRO A 167 -3.20 7.63 -56.76
CA PRO A 167 -2.13 8.03 -57.66
C PRO A 167 -1.51 6.80 -58.35
N GLY A 168 -0.98 6.96 -59.57
CA GLY A 168 -0.65 5.82 -60.46
C GLY A 168 0.42 4.83 -59.96
N ALA A 169 1.26 5.19 -58.98
CA ALA A 169 2.17 4.30 -58.28
C ALA A 169 2.65 4.94 -56.96
N GLY A 170 2.99 4.11 -55.96
CA GLY A 170 3.65 4.57 -54.72
C GLY A 170 3.19 3.84 -53.45
N HIS A 171 3.69 4.31 -52.31
CA HIS A 171 3.31 3.88 -50.96
C HIS A 171 2.66 5.05 -50.22
N PHE A 172 1.46 4.87 -49.67
CA PHE A 172 0.68 5.94 -49.05
C PHE A 172 -0.02 5.48 -47.78
N ALA A 173 -0.21 6.39 -46.83
CA ALA A 173 -1.07 6.22 -45.69
C ALA A 173 -2.28 7.18 -45.77
N THR A 174 -3.42 6.74 -45.23
CA THR A 174 -4.59 7.58 -44.94
C THR A 174 -5.08 7.30 -43.52
N VAL A 175 -5.51 8.35 -42.83
CA VAL A 175 -6.17 8.26 -41.51
C VAL A 175 -7.64 8.60 -41.69
N THR A 176 -8.52 7.91 -40.98
CA THR A 176 -9.97 8.04 -41.08
C THR A 176 -10.62 7.98 -39.71
N THR A 177 -11.76 8.65 -39.54
CA THR A 177 -12.54 8.64 -38.30
C THR A 177 -13.93 8.03 -38.52
N TRP A 178 -14.42 7.22 -37.59
CA TRP A 178 -15.68 6.49 -37.75
C TRP A 178 -16.88 7.41 -38.04
N ASN A 179 -17.77 6.99 -38.96
CA ASN A 179 -18.92 7.78 -39.48
C ASN A 179 -18.58 9.09 -40.22
N ALA A 180 -17.32 9.55 -40.26
CA ALA A 180 -16.93 10.77 -40.98
C ALA A 180 -16.81 10.57 -42.51
N THR A 181 -17.84 10.00 -43.13
CA THR A 181 -17.83 9.55 -44.53
C THR A 181 -17.72 10.66 -45.58
N GLN A 182 -17.88 11.92 -45.17
CA GLN A 182 -17.65 13.12 -46.02
C GLN A 182 -16.29 13.81 -45.75
N GLU A 183 -15.39 13.24 -44.94
CA GLU A 183 -14.04 13.79 -44.75
C GLU A 183 -13.20 13.67 -46.03
N THR A 184 -12.40 14.70 -46.34
CA THR A 184 -11.50 14.67 -47.51
C THR A 184 -10.27 13.82 -47.18
N LEU A 185 -10.19 12.64 -47.77
CA LEU A 185 -9.12 11.67 -47.53
C LEU A 185 -7.79 12.13 -48.15
N GLU A 186 -6.89 12.69 -47.33
CA GLU A 186 -5.54 13.06 -47.76
C GLU A 186 -4.59 11.85 -47.75
N LEU A 187 -3.96 11.59 -48.89
CA LEU A 187 -2.92 10.55 -49.03
C LEU A 187 -1.54 11.11 -48.68
N GLN A 188 -0.97 10.65 -47.57
CA GLN A 188 0.39 10.99 -47.16
C GLN A 188 1.39 9.99 -47.75
N PRO A 189 2.42 10.40 -48.51
CA PRO A 189 3.46 9.51 -48.99
C PRO A 189 4.26 8.89 -47.83
N LEU A 190 4.58 7.61 -47.92
CA LEU A 190 5.47 6.92 -46.99
C LEU A 190 6.89 6.84 -47.59
N ASP A 191 7.86 7.43 -46.91
CA ASP A 191 9.28 7.31 -47.26
C ASP A 191 9.81 5.89 -46.98
N GLU A 192 10.82 5.44 -47.73
CA GLU A 192 11.30 4.04 -47.70
C GLU A 192 12.00 3.60 -46.39
N SER A 193 12.03 4.43 -45.35
CA SER A 193 12.58 4.10 -44.03
C SER A 193 11.68 3.18 -43.18
N ASP A 194 10.36 3.17 -43.38
CA ASP A 194 9.41 2.38 -42.57
C ASP A 194 9.15 0.97 -43.15
N LYS A 195 10.22 0.25 -43.50
CA LYS A 195 10.17 -1.18 -43.82
C LYS A 195 10.47 -2.03 -42.59
N ASN A 196 9.47 -2.21 -41.73
CA ASN A 196 9.45 -3.21 -40.65
C ASN A 196 8.01 -3.71 -40.41
N VAL A 197 7.45 -4.36 -41.42
CA VAL A 197 6.37 -5.35 -41.27
C VAL A 197 6.84 -6.57 -42.08
N GLU A 198 7.21 -7.65 -41.39
CA GLU A 198 7.68 -8.87 -42.06
C GLU A 198 6.51 -9.64 -42.70
N GLU A 199 6.84 -10.44 -43.71
CA GLU A 199 5.89 -11.23 -44.50
C GLU A 199 5.75 -12.64 -43.89
N ASP A 200 4.81 -12.82 -42.96
CA ASP A 200 4.38 -14.14 -42.49
C ASP A 200 3.51 -14.82 -43.57
N GLU A 201 4.14 -15.54 -44.50
CA GLU A 201 3.46 -16.50 -45.39
C GLU A 201 3.22 -17.84 -44.65
N GLU A 202 2.07 -17.99 -43.98
CA GLU A 202 1.43 -19.31 -43.85
C GLU A 202 -0.06 -19.22 -44.19
N GLY A 203 -0.44 -19.92 -45.25
CA GLY A 203 -1.81 -20.36 -45.44
C GLY A 203 -1.96 -21.81 -45.01
N VAL A 204 -3.17 -22.18 -44.58
CA VAL A 204 -3.93 -23.42 -44.88
C VAL A 204 -5.03 -23.53 -43.82
N GLY A 205 -6.28 -23.90 -44.11
CA GLY A 205 -6.83 -24.50 -45.32
C GLY A 205 -7.40 -25.89 -45.00
N PHE A 206 -8.47 -25.95 -44.21
CA PHE A 206 -9.04 -27.22 -43.71
C PHE A 206 -9.25 -28.26 -44.81
N GLY A 207 -8.60 -29.42 -44.66
CA GLY A 207 -8.78 -30.61 -45.47
C GLY A 207 -8.37 -31.85 -44.65
N TYR A 208 -9.25 -32.84 -44.57
CA TYR A 208 -8.96 -34.12 -43.93
C TYR A 208 -8.30 -35.07 -44.93
N ASP A 209 -7.26 -35.79 -44.49
CA ASP A 209 -7.05 -37.18 -44.89
C ASP A 209 -6.28 -37.94 -43.79
N ALA A 210 -6.24 -39.27 -43.87
CA ALA A 210 -5.83 -40.14 -42.75
C ALA A 210 -4.47 -40.86 -42.93
N ASP A 211 -4.07 -41.60 -41.90
CA ASP A 211 -3.04 -42.66 -41.85
C ASP A 211 -1.56 -42.32 -42.16
N ALA A 212 -0.77 -42.15 -41.09
CA ALA A 212 0.50 -42.87 -40.89
C ALA A 212 0.99 -42.73 -39.42
N ALA A 213 1.84 -43.64 -38.93
CA ALA A 213 2.25 -43.70 -37.52
C ALA A 213 3.79 -43.81 -37.30
N ALA A 214 4.19 -43.60 -36.03
CA ALA A 214 5.53 -43.75 -35.42
C ALA A 214 6.55 -42.61 -35.66
N GLY A 215 7.23 -42.14 -34.59
CA GLY A 215 8.18 -41.01 -34.71
C GLY A 215 9.07 -40.59 -33.50
N ALA A 216 8.78 -41.00 -32.26
CA ALA A 216 9.66 -40.92 -31.07
C ALA A 216 10.14 -39.55 -30.50
N SER A 217 10.46 -39.60 -29.19
CA SER A 217 11.20 -38.62 -28.36
C SER A 217 10.51 -37.32 -27.90
N VAL A 218 10.67 -37.04 -26.61
CA VAL A 218 10.28 -35.81 -25.90
C VAL A 218 11.56 -35.15 -25.38
N SER A 219 11.67 -33.83 -25.44
CA SER A 219 12.73 -33.06 -24.79
C SER A 219 12.14 -31.94 -23.94
N GLU A 220 12.38 -31.98 -22.63
CA GLU A 220 12.00 -30.93 -21.68
C GLU A 220 12.80 -29.63 -21.95
N GLY A 221 12.19 -28.47 -21.72
CA GLY A 221 12.81 -27.18 -22.01
C GLY A 221 11.89 -25.97 -21.84
N ASP A 222 11.33 -25.79 -20.63
CA ASP A 222 10.65 -24.52 -20.29
C ASP A 222 11.66 -23.35 -20.35
N PRO A 223 11.31 -22.20 -20.95
CA PRO A 223 12.20 -21.04 -21.04
C PRO A 223 12.41 -20.36 -19.67
N SER A 224 13.53 -19.64 -19.55
CA SER A 224 13.90 -18.94 -18.31
C SER A 224 12.87 -17.86 -17.91
N PRO A 225 12.52 -17.71 -16.62
CA PRO A 225 11.69 -16.60 -16.14
C PRO A 225 12.30 -15.22 -16.40
N PHE A 226 13.61 -15.16 -16.70
CA PHE A 226 14.30 -13.94 -17.13
C PHE A 226 13.75 -13.38 -18.46
N VAL A 227 13.33 -14.25 -19.39
CA VAL A 227 12.77 -13.85 -20.69
C VAL A 227 11.35 -13.27 -20.52
N GLY A 228 10.56 -13.82 -19.58
CA GLY A 228 9.17 -13.41 -19.33
C GLY A 228 9.00 -11.98 -18.81
N GLN A 229 10.06 -11.31 -18.34
CA GLN A 229 10.03 -9.91 -17.91
C GLN A 229 10.48 -8.92 -19.00
N TRP A 230 10.89 -9.40 -20.18
CA TRP A 230 11.52 -8.56 -21.20
C TRP A 230 10.52 -7.97 -22.21
N GLN A 231 9.85 -6.88 -21.82
CA GLN A 231 9.05 -6.04 -22.75
C GLN A 231 9.95 -5.20 -23.68
N GLY A 232 10.85 -5.87 -24.41
CA GLY A 232 11.74 -5.27 -25.41
C GLY A 232 11.33 -5.61 -26.85
N LYS A 233 11.77 -4.79 -27.80
CA LYS A 233 11.56 -5.04 -29.25
C LYS A 233 12.25 -6.34 -29.70
N PRO A 234 11.74 -7.04 -30.74
CA PRO A 234 12.32 -8.29 -31.23
C PRO A 234 13.82 -8.15 -31.56
N ILE A 235 14.58 -9.21 -31.28
CA ILE A 235 16.04 -9.21 -31.35
C ILE A 235 16.51 -9.31 -32.81
N SER A 236 16.84 -8.17 -33.41
CA SER A 236 17.75 -8.13 -34.55
C SER A 236 19.19 -8.42 -34.07
N PHE A 237 19.95 -9.19 -34.85
CA PHE A 237 21.37 -9.48 -34.58
C PHE A 237 22.25 -8.26 -34.91
N MET A 238 22.21 -7.24 -34.04
CA MET A 238 22.93 -5.98 -34.24
C MET A 238 24.45 -6.17 -34.36
N GLN A 239 25.02 -5.42 -35.30
CA GLN A 239 26.45 -5.29 -35.52
C GLN A 239 27.05 -4.25 -34.58
N SER A 240 28.36 -4.36 -34.33
CA SER A 240 29.11 -3.56 -33.33
C SER A 240 29.18 -2.04 -33.59
N ASN A 241 28.54 -1.52 -34.64
CA ASN A 241 28.39 -0.10 -34.94
C ASN A 241 27.01 0.48 -34.57
N GLU A 242 25.98 -0.35 -34.34
CA GLU A 242 24.59 0.10 -34.17
C GLU A 242 24.29 0.73 -32.79
N HIS A 243 25.19 0.55 -31.81
CA HIS A 243 25.19 1.34 -30.55
C HIS A 243 25.09 2.87 -30.78
N ARG A 244 25.48 3.36 -31.96
CA ARG A 244 25.45 4.79 -32.30
C ARG A 244 24.05 5.40 -32.46
N SER A 245 23.02 4.63 -32.79
CA SER A 245 21.69 5.18 -33.10
C SER A 245 20.79 5.31 -31.88
N HIS A 246 20.77 4.32 -30.99
CA HIS A 246 19.86 4.30 -29.83
C HIS A 246 20.40 5.01 -28.57
N GLU A 247 21.71 5.25 -28.44
CA GLU A 247 22.29 5.86 -27.22
C GLU A 247 22.19 7.41 -27.21
N THR A 248 21.85 8.05 -28.34
CA THR A 248 21.97 9.51 -28.57
C THR A 248 21.01 10.43 -27.79
N GLN A 249 20.19 9.90 -26.87
CA GLN A 249 19.22 10.69 -26.10
C GLN A 249 19.42 10.69 -24.57
N ARG A 250 20.31 9.86 -24.00
CA ARG A 250 20.51 9.85 -22.54
C ARG A 250 21.40 11.00 -22.09
N GLN A 251 20.87 11.88 -21.25
CA GLN A 251 21.61 12.96 -20.57
C GLN A 251 21.61 12.73 -19.06
N TRP A 252 22.79 12.81 -18.43
CA TRP A 252 22.92 12.74 -16.97
C TRP A 252 22.63 14.12 -16.38
N ASP A 253 21.49 14.26 -15.70
CA ASP A 253 21.17 15.46 -14.94
C ASP A 253 21.68 15.30 -13.50
N THR A 254 22.83 15.92 -13.21
CA THR A 254 23.37 16.04 -11.85
C THR A 254 22.93 17.32 -11.13
N SER A 255 22.13 18.18 -11.77
CA SER A 255 21.63 19.40 -11.14
C SER A 255 20.60 19.09 -10.06
N GLY A 256 20.74 19.71 -8.88
CA GLY A 256 19.88 19.47 -7.73
C GLY A 256 20.15 18.17 -6.95
N LEU A 257 21.00 17.25 -7.44
CA LEU A 257 21.35 16.03 -6.70
C LEU A 257 22.29 16.31 -5.52
N GLN A 258 22.10 15.58 -4.41
CA GLN A 258 22.95 15.64 -3.23
C GLN A 258 23.15 14.24 -2.62
N GLY A 259 24.22 14.06 -1.84
CA GLY A 259 24.46 12.84 -1.08
C GLY A 259 24.57 11.56 -1.92
N LEU A 260 23.76 10.54 -1.59
CA LEU A 260 23.88 9.19 -2.13
C LEU A 260 23.44 9.07 -3.60
N SER A 261 22.39 9.79 -4.02
CA SER A 261 21.95 9.81 -5.42
C SER A 261 22.99 10.49 -6.31
N LEU A 262 23.59 11.60 -5.84
CA LEU A 262 24.73 12.24 -6.51
C LEU A 262 25.91 11.28 -6.65
N LYS A 263 26.25 10.51 -5.61
CA LYS A 263 27.35 9.53 -5.64
C LYS A 263 27.13 8.42 -6.68
N LEU A 264 25.90 7.91 -6.83
CA LEU A 264 25.55 6.92 -7.87
C LEU A 264 25.63 7.51 -9.28
N VAL A 265 24.98 8.65 -9.50
CA VAL A 265 24.86 9.27 -10.82
C VAL A 265 26.23 9.78 -11.30
N GLN A 266 27.02 10.39 -10.41
CA GLN A 266 28.41 10.74 -10.73
C GLN A 266 29.29 9.52 -11.00
N ALA A 267 29.03 8.37 -10.36
CA ALA A 267 29.79 7.16 -10.67
C ALA A 267 29.50 6.66 -12.10
N ASP A 268 28.24 6.47 -12.49
CA ASP A 268 27.91 6.05 -13.87
C ASP A 268 28.34 7.10 -14.91
N GLN A 269 28.21 8.39 -14.59
CA GLN A 269 28.69 9.49 -15.44
C GLN A 269 30.22 9.44 -15.62
N ASN A 270 30.99 9.09 -14.58
CA ASN A 270 32.45 9.00 -14.65
C ASN A 270 32.97 7.69 -15.27
N ALA A 271 32.10 6.74 -15.64
CA ALA A 271 32.51 5.53 -16.37
C ALA A 271 33.29 5.91 -17.65
N ARG A 272 34.40 5.22 -17.95
CA ARG A 272 35.44 5.72 -18.86
C ARG A 272 35.07 5.86 -20.36
N ASN A 273 33.83 5.58 -20.73
CA ASN A 273 33.27 5.91 -22.05
C ASN A 273 32.40 7.17 -22.05
N TRP A 274 32.43 8.00 -21.00
CA TRP A 274 31.51 9.15 -20.86
C TRP A 274 31.44 10.04 -22.10
N TRP A 275 32.56 10.35 -22.76
CA TRP A 275 32.58 11.19 -23.97
C TRP A 275 32.00 10.52 -25.23
N ARG A 276 31.59 9.25 -25.15
CA ARG A 276 30.82 8.57 -26.20
C ARG A 276 29.31 8.58 -25.94
N LYS A 277 28.85 8.80 -24.70
CA LYS A 277 27.42 8.77 -24.37
C LYS A 277 26.70 10.09 -24.80
N PRO A 278 27.29 11.30 -24.63
CA PRO A 278 26.78 12.51 -25.28
C PRO A 278 27.88 13.29 -26.03
N THR A 279 27.84 13.33 -27.37
CA THR A 279 28.35 14.49 -28.14
C THR A 279 27.95 14.45 -29.60
N ARG A 280 27.30 15.53 -30.06
CA ARG A 280 27.80 16.25 -31.23
C ARG A 280 27.49 17.75 -31.15
N ALA A 281 28.48 18.52 -30.73
CA ALA A 281 28.59 19.94 -31.03
C ALA A 281 29.94 20.16 -31.73
N ASN A 282 29.98 21.03 -32.73
CA ASN A 282 31.18 21.23 -33.55
C ASN A 282 32.23 22.07 -32.81
N PHE A 283 33.52 21.77 -33.05
CA PHE A 283 34.46 22.72 -33.64
C PHE A 283 35.72 21.97 -34.12
N GLY A 284 36.50 22.60 -35.01
CA GLY A 284 37.70 22.01 -35.62
C GLY A 284 39.00 22.74 -35.27
N THR A 285 40.12 22.16 -35.70
CA THR A 285 41.47 22.76 -35.82
C THR A 285 42.07 23.43 -34.57
N GLY A 286 42.99 22.73 -33.90
CA GLY A 286 43.89 23.28 -32.88
C GLY A 286 45.02 22.27 -32.55
N THR A 287 46.20 22.74 -32.17
CA THR A 287 47.41 21.91 -31.99
C THR A 287 48.03 22.07 -30.60
N LEU A 288 48.74 21.04 -30.11
CA LEU A 288 49.58 21.02 -28.89
C LEU A 288 48.77 21.11 -27.56
N SER A 289 49.24 20.68 -26.38
CA SER A 289 50.53 20.07 -25.99
C SER A 289 50.33 18.99 -24.89
N CYS A 290 51.43 18.47 -24.33
CA CYS A 290 51.49 17.30 -23.45
C CYS A 290 51.32 17.59 -21.94
N SER A 291 51.20 16.51 -21.15
CA SER A 291 51.58 16.38 -19.73
C SER A 291 50.68 16.94 -18.62
N VAL A 292 49.71 16.12 -18.16
CA VAL A 292 49.51 15.86 -16.71
C VAL A 292 49.32 14.34 -16.49
N LYS A 293 50.10 13.76 -15.58
CA LYS A 293 49.91 12.39 -15.06
C LYS A 293 49.76 12.47 -13.54
N LEU A 294 48.60 12.06 -12.98
CA LEU A 294 48.46 10.93 -12.03
C LEU A 294 46.99 10.76 -11.59
N ALA A 295 46.72 9.65 -10.88
CA ALA A 295 45.49 9.38 -10.12
C ALA A 295 44.14 9.33 -10.89
N CYS A 296 43.95 8.28 -11.70
CA CYS A 296 42.61 7.80 -12.13
C CYS A 296 42.64 6.29 -12.42
N PHE A 297 41.74 5.48 -11.84
CA PHE A 297 41.75 4.00 -11.93
C PHE A 297 40.34 3.37 -11.86
N LYS A 298 40.10 2.37 -12.74
CA LYS A 298 39.14 1.24 -12.62
C LYS A 298 37.64 1.57 -12.50
N ASN A 299 36.92 1.58 -13.64
CA ASN A 299 35.54 2.07 -13.74
C ASN A 299 34.54 1.10 -14.43
N GLN A 300 34.62 -0.23 -14.24
CA GLN A 300 33.55 -1.15 -14.71
C GLN A 300 32.99 -2.10 -13.64
N SER A 301 33.83 -2.50 -12.69
CA SER A 301 33.38 -2.92 -11.36
C SER A 301 32.60 -1.82 -10.60
N LEU A 302 32.48 -0.63 -11.18
CA LEU A 302 32.03 0.62 -10.60
C LEU A 302 30.59 0.58 -10.07
N SER A 303 29.67 -0.10 -10.74
CA SER A 303 28.27 -0.22 -10.28
C SER A 303 28.19 -0.96 -8.94
N LEU A 304 28.75 -2.16 -8.85
CA LEU A 304 28.77 -2.97 -7.64
C LEU A 304 29.75 -2.43 -6.58
N ASP A 305 30.90 -1.87 -6.96
CA ASP A 305 31.81 -1.19 -6.02
C ASP A 305 31.10 -0.01 -5.32
N VAL A 306 30.35 0.81 -6.07
CA VAL A 306 29.67 1.98 -5.50
C VAL A 306 28.44 1.60 -4.68
N VAL A 307 27.69 0.56 -5.08
CA VAL A 307 26.64 -0.02 -4.22
C VAL A 307 27.23 -0.57 -2.93
N ARG A 308 28.35 -1.32 -2.98
CA ARG A 308 29.09 -1.74 -1.78
C ARG A 308 29.48 -0.52 -0.93
N ASP A 309 30.09 0.50 -1.52
CA ASP A 309 30.60 1.67 -0.79
C ASP A 309 29.48 2.62 -0.31
N ILE A 310 28.24 2.41 -0.73
CA ILE A 310 27.03 3.06 -0.19
C ILE A 310 26.50 2.23 0.98
N ILE A 311 26.37 0.92 0.81
CA ILE A 311 25.93 -0.03 1.84
C ILE A 311 26.91 -0.01 3.03
N THR A 312 28.18 -0.37 2.84
CA THR A 312 29.18 -0.41 3.94
C THR A 312 29.49 0.96 4.53
N GLY A 313 29.35 2.04 3.74
CA GLY A 313 29.64 3.41 4.17
C GLY A 313 28.50 4.11 4.91
N SER A 314 27.23 3.74 4.67
CA SER A 314 26.07 4.48 5.19
C SER A 314 25.30 3.75 6.30
N LEU A 315 25.52 2.42 6.44
CA LEU A 315 24.75 1.57 7.36
C LEU A 315 24.98 1.81 8.87
N GLN A 316 25.75 2.84 9.25
CA GLN A 316 25.98 3.25 10.64
C GLN A 316 25.37 4.62 11.02
N GLY A 317 24.67 5.30 10.11
CA GLY A 317 24.02 6.60 10.35
C GLY A 317 22.50 6.56 10.25
N GLU A 318 21.87 7.74 10.10
CA GLU A 318 20.41 7.87 9.91
C GLU A 318 19.97 7.53 8.47
N GLY A 319 20.85 7.69 7.48
CA GLY A 319 20.57 7.46 6.06
C GLY A 319 20.51 5.99 5.60
N ARG A 320 20.23 5.02 6.49
CA ARG A 320 20.24 3.57 6.17
C ARG A 320 19.24 3.20 5.08
N LEU A 321 17.99 3.61 5.27
CA LEU A 321 16.90 3.26 4.37
C LEU A 321 17.12 3.86 2.97
N ASP A 322 17.54 5.12 2.88
CA ASP A 322 17.93 5.76 1.61
C ASP A 322 19.06 5.01 0.90
N ALA A 323 20.10 4.58 1.62
CA ALA A 323 21.21 3.81 1.05
C ALA A 323 20.75 2.47 0.46
N LEU A 324 19.83 1.78 1.12
CA LEU A 324 19.22 0.55 0.63
C LEU A 324 18.28 0.81 -0.56
N LEU A 325 17.43 1.84 -0.48
CA LEU A 325 16.48 2.20 -1.55
C LEU A 325 17.19 2.54 -2.86
N TYR A 326 18.14 3.47 -2.83
CA TYR A 326 18.90 3.84 -4.04
C TYR A 326 19.69 2.64 -4.59
N SER A 327 20.22 1.76 -3.72
CA SER A 327 20.90 0.53 -4.16
C SER A 327 19.95 -0.45 -4.84
N ALA A 328 18.75 -0.66 -4.28
CA ALA A 328 17.73 -1.55 -4.84
C ALA A 328 17.22 -1.07 -6.20
N ILE A 329 16.88 0.22 -6.33
CA ILE A 329 16.40 0.81 -7.59
C ILE A 329 17.48 0.72 -8.68
N TYR A 330 18.73 1.10 -8.34
CA TYR A 330 19.85 1.05 -9.29
C TYR A 330 20.17 -0.38 -9.74
N LEU A 331 20.18 -1.35 -8.82
CA LEU A 331 20.39 -2.76 -9.15
C LEU A 331 19.23 -3.35 -9.96
N LYS A 332 17.97 -3.02 -9.65
CA LYS A 332 16.80 -3.45 -10.43
C LYS A 332 16.88 -2.95 -11.88
N TRP A 333 17.31 -1.70 -12.10
CA TRP A 333 17.49 -1.13 -13.43
C TRP A 333 18.69 -1.70 -14.20
N ILE A 334 19.75 -2.16 -13.51
CA ILE A 334 20.79 -2.97 -14.15
C ILE A 334 20.26 -4.36 -14.52
N ASN A 335 19.54 -5.02 -13.59
CA ASN A 335 19.05 -6.39 -13.79
C ASN A 335 18.01 -6.50 -14.92
N THR A 336 17.20 -5.45 -15.10
CA THR A 336 16.22 -5.32 -16.19
C THR A 336 16.81 -4.73 -17.49
N GLY A 337 18.13 -4.49 -17.55
CA GLY A 337 18.80 -3.94 -18.74
C GLY A 337 18.47 -2.48 -19.05
N GLN A 338 17.72 -1.77 -18.19
CA GLN A 338 17.45 -0.35 -18.35
C GLN A 338 18.74 0.50 -18.18
N ILE A 339 19.72 0.01 -17.42
CA ILE A 339 21.09 0.52 -17.33
C ILE A 339 22.05 -0.58 -17.82
N SER A 340 22.85 -0.28 -18.85
CA SER A 340 23.77 -1.22 -19.50
C SER A 340 25.21 -1.16 -18.97
N CYS A 341 25.92 -2.30 -18.92
CA CYS A 341 27.25 -2.42 -18.31
C CYS A 341 28.42 -1.96 -19.21
N PHE A 342 28.53 -0.66 -19.47
CA PHE A 342 29.51 -0.03 -20.40
C PHE A 342 31.01 -0.29 -20.16
N GLU A 343 31.75 -0.64 -21.21
CA GLU A 343 33.19 -1.02 -21.17
C GLU A 343 34.20 0.09 -20.81
N ASP A 344 34.83 0.06 -19.63
CA ASP A 344 35.75 1.13 -19.17
C ASP A 344 37.21 1.02 -19.71
N GLY A 345 37.51 -0.05 -20.44
CA GLY A 345 38.87 -0.41 -20.88
C GLY A 345 39.72 -1.13 -19.81
N GLY A 346 39.22 -1.27 -18.59
CA GLY A 346 39.73 -2.19 -17.57
C GLY A 346 39.41 -3.65 -17.93
N HIS A 347 39.87 -4.57 -17.08
CA HIS A 347 39.62 -6.01 -17.23
C HIS A 347 38.99 -6.54 -15.93
N HIS A 348 37.71 -6.23 -15.70
CA HIS A 348 36.99 -6.65 -14.51
C HIS A 348 36.37 -8.03 -14.77
N ARG A 349 37.22 -9.05 -14.64
CA ARG A 349 36.81 -10.46 -14.75
C ARG A 349 35.65 -10.76 -13.77
N PRO A 350 34.75 -11.71 -14.11
CA PRO A 350 33.56 -12.06 -13.32
C PRO A 350 33.85 -12.31 -11.83
N ASN A 351 35.05 -12.81 -11.50
CA ASN A 351 35.44 -13.10 -10.13
C ASN A 351 35.59 -11.87 -9.22
N ARG A 352 35.82 -10.67 -9.79
CA ARG A 352 35.72 -9.43 -9.01
C ARG A 352 34.27 -9.12 -8.64
N HIS A 353 33.30 -9.44 -9.49
CA HIS A 353 31.88 -9.21 -9.20
C HIS A 353 31.34 -10.23 -8.20
N ALA A 354 31.77 -11.49 -8.28
CA ALA A 354 31.53 -12.48 -7.24
C ALA A 354 32.04 -12.00 -5.87
N GLU A 355 33.28 -11.51 -5.79
CA GLU A 355 33.85 -11.02 -4.53
C GLU A 355 33.14 -9.76 -3.97
N ILE A 356 32.74 -8.81 -4.84
CA ILE A 356 31.97 -7.65 -4.39
C ILE A 356 30.55 -8.07 -3.94
N SER A 357 29.91 -8.99 -4.67
CA SER A 357 28.61 -9.58 -4.33
C SER A 357 28.64 -10.24 -2.95
N ARG A 358 29.67 -11.03 -2.67
CA ARG A 358 29.92 -11.68 -1.36
C ARG A 358 30.00 -10.66 -0.22
N LEU A 359 30.69 -9.53 -0.43
CA LEU A 359 30.80 -8.47 0.57
C LEU A 359 29.47 -7.74 0.80
N ILE A 360 28.70 -7.45 -0.25
CA ILE A 360 27.36 -6.86 -0.13
C ILE A 360 26.43 -7.81 0.61
N PHE A 361 26.33 -9.07 0.16
CA PHE A 361 25.48 -10.10 0.77
C PHE A 361 25.76 -10.30 2.27
N ARG A 362 27.05 -10.33 2.65
CA ARG A 362 27.48 -10.45 4.05
C ARG A 362 26.98 -9.31 4.93
N GLU A 363 27.01 -8.06 4.46
CA GLU A 363 26.57 -6.91 5.27
C GLU A 363 25.03 -6.82 5.32
N LEU A 364 24.33 -7.20 4.24
CA LEU A 364 22.86 -7.31 4.22
C LEU A 364 22.36 -8.34 5.23
N GLU A 365 22.86 -9.58 5.21
CA GLU A 365 22.47 -10.63 6.16
C GLU A 365 22.80 -10.28 7.61
N ARG A 366 23.93 -9.57 7.84
CA ARG A 366 24.28 -9.02 9.16
C ARG A 366 23.25 -7.98 9.62
N HIS A 367 22.72 -7.16 8.71
CA HIS A 367 21.72 -6.16 9.03
C HIS A 367 20.34 -6.77 9.28
N THR A 368 19.90 -7.75 8.48
CA THR A 368 18.67 -8.51 8.73
C THR A 368 18.68 -9.24 10.07
N SER A 369 19.87 -9.55 10.61
CA SER A 369 20.05 -10.18 11.93
C SER A 369 19.96 -9.20 13.14
N ARG A 370 19.62 -7.92 12.93
CA ARG A 370 19.54 -6.90 14.00
C ARG A 370 18.15 -6.86 14.66
N LYS A 371 18.11 -6.45 15.94
CA LYS A 371 16.85 -6.23 16.68
C LYS A 371 16.23 -4.84 16.43
N ASP A 372 16.96 -3.93 15.82
CA ASP A 372 16.56 -2.54 15.53
C ASP A 372 16.43 -2.28 14.01
N ILE A 373 16.10 -3.32 13.25
CA ILE A 373 15.77 -3.21 11.83
C ILE A 373 14.31 -2.82 11.64
N SER A 374 14.06 -1.86 10.76
CA SER A 374 12.71 -1.43 10.40
C SER A 374 12.08 -2.38 9.36
N PRO A 375 10.74 -2.55 9.31
CA PRO A 375 10.07 -3.34 8.28
C PRO A 375 10.45 -2.90 6.86
N GLN A 376 10.56 -1.59 6.64
CA GLN A 376 10.94 -0.99 5.36
C GLN A 376 12.36 -1.43 4.92
N GLU A 377 13.32 -1.49 5.85
CA GLU A 377 14.67 -2.02 5.55
C GLU A 377 14.60 -3.49 5.13
N VAL A 378 13.81 -4.34 5.80
CA VAL A 378 13.64 -5.76 5.43
C VAL A 378 13.09 -5.89 4.01
N LEU A 379 12.00 -5.19 3.68
CA LEU A 379 11.38 -5.24 2.35
C LEU A 379 12.34 -4.83 1.23
N VAL A 380 13.18 -3.81 1.47
CA VAL A 380 14.15 -3.34 0.48
C VAL A 380 15.35 -4.29 0.37
N ILE A 381 15.84 -4.88 1.47
CA ILE A 381 16.92 -5.88 1.45
C ILE A 381 16.51 -7.11 0.64
N ARG A 382 15.26 -7.61 0.80
CA ARG A 382 14.73 -8.73 0.01
C ARG A 382 14.83 -8.48 -1.50
N LYS A 383 14.54 -7.25 -1.95
CA LYS A 383 14.63 -6.85 -3.37
C LYS A 383 16.06 -6.73 -3.91
N ILE A 384 17.07 -6.56 -3.04
CA ILE A 384 18.49 -6.53 -3.45
C ILE A 384 19.04 -7.93 -3.72
N HIS A 385 18.69 -8.94 -2.91
CA HIS A 385 19.30 -10.27 -2.98
C HIS A 385 19.27 -10.95 -4.37
N PRO A 386 18.16 -10.92 -5.15
CA PRO A 386 18.12 -11.52 -6.49
C PRO A 386 19.02 -10.81 -7.53
N CYS A 387 19.36 -9.54 -7.30
CA CYS A 387 20.20 -8.76 -8.23
C CYS A 387 21.71 -8.96 -8.01
N LEU A 388 22.11 -9.87 -7.11
CA LEU A 388 23.50 -10.11 -6.73
C LEU A 388 24.06 -11.37 -7.42
N PRO A 389 25.17 -11.27 -8.19
CA PRO A 389 25.82 -12.41 -8.82
C PRO A 389 26.24 -13.50 -7.83
N SER A 390 26.34 -14.73 -8.32
CA SER A 390 26.75 -15.91 -7.56
C SER A 390 28.23 -15.84 -7.16
N PHE A 391 28.54 -16.24 -5.93
CA PHE A 391 29.92 -16.27 -5.42
C PHE A 391 30.35 -17.66 -4.91
N LYS A 392 29.91 -18.72 -5.60
CA LYS A 392 30.53 -20.05 -5.51
C LYS A 392 32.06 -19.96 -5.67
N ALA A 393 32.80 -20.92 -5.09
CA ALA A 393 34.26 -20.97 -5.18
C ALA A 393 34.79 -21.07 -6.63
N GLU A 394 34.03 -21.69 -7.53
CA GLU A 394 34.26 -21.68 -8.98
C GLU A 394 34.34 -20.25 -9.52
N PHE A 395 33.39 -19.39 -9.13
CA PHE A 395 33.25 -18.02 -9.61
C PHE A 395 34.19 -17.02 -8.94
N THR A 396 34.75 -17.30 -7.76
CA THR A 396 35.78 -16.43 -7.12
C THR A 396 37.20 -16.72 -7.60
N ALA A 397 37.45 -17.88 -8.22
CA ALA A 397 38.73 -18.21 -8.86
C ALA A 397 39.10 -17.25 -10.02
N SER A 398 40.34 -17.30 -10.52
CA SER A 398 40.79 -16.42 -11.62
C SER A 398 40.41 -16.90 -13.03
N VAL A 399 39.81 -18.10 -13.13
CA VAL A 399 39.53 -18.86 -14.36
C VAL A 399 38.03 -18.99 -14.78
N PRO A 400 36.99 -18.66 -13.97
CA PRO A 400 35.65 -19.29 -14.06
C PRO A 400 34.99 -19.39 -15.43
N LEU A 401 35.12 -18.35 -16.27
CA LEU A 401 34.48 -18.29 -17.59
C LEU A 401 35.51 -18.25 -18.73
N THR A 402 36.71 -18.85 -18.58
CA THR A 402 37.64 -18.97 -19.72
C THR A 402 37.15 -19.93 -20.81
N ARG A 403 36.12 -20.75 -20.56
CA ARG A 403 35.54 -21.64 -21.58
C ARG A 403 35.15 -20.88 -22.85
N ILE A 404 34.60 -19.67 -22.75
CA ILE A 404 34.23 -18.86 -23.93
C ILE A 404 35.44 -18.36 -24.73
N ARG A 405 36.61 -18.15 -24.09
CA ARG A 405 37.87 -17.92 -24.82
C ARG A 405 38.24 -19.16 -25.63
N ASP A 406 38.16 -20.34 -25.02
CA ASP A 406 38.65 -21.57 -25.64
C ASP A 406 37.72 -22.01 -26.77
N ILE A 407 36.39 -21.89 -26.58
CA ILE A 407 35.37 -21.94 -27.64
C ILE A 407 35.71 -20.97 -28.78
N ALA A 408 35.96 -19.69 -28.48
CA ALA A 408 36.26 -18.66 -29.50
C ALA A 408 37.61 -18.87 -30.23
N HIS A 409 38.44 -19.84 -29.83
CA HIS A 409 39.68 -20.19 -30.53
C HIS A 409 39.58 -21.47 -31.36
N ARG A 410 38.53 -22.29 -31.19
CA ARG A 410 38.32 -23.56 -31.93
C ARG A 410 38.35 -23.40 -33.46
N ASN A 411 38.73 -24.46 -34.17
CA ASN A 411 38.90 -24.46 -35.63
C ASN A 411 37.70 -25.05 -36.39
N ASP A 412 36.72 -25.61 -35.70
CA ASP A 412 35.49 -26.23 -36.25
C ASP A 412 34.27 -25.30 -36.20
N ILE A 413 34.51 -23.98 -36.24
CA ILE A 413 33.47 -22.93 -36.19
C ILE A 413 33.69 -21.97 -37.37
N PRO A 414 32.62 -21.58 -38.11
CA PRO A 414 32.67 -20.51 -39.12
C PRO A 414 33.31 -19.20 -38.62
N HIS A 415 34.00 -18.48 -39.51
CA HIS A 415 34.81 -17.31 -39.14
C HIS A 415 33.98 -16.14 -38.63
N ASP A 416 32.79 -15.94 -39.21
CA ASP A 416 31.80 -14.95 -38.80
C ASP A 416 31.24 -15.25 -37.40
N VAL A 417 30.83 -16.50 -37.12
CA VAL A 417 30.37 -16.93 -35.79
C VAL A 417 31.50 -16.80 -34.76
N LYS A 418 32.73 -17.16 -35.13
CA LYS A 418 33.94 -17.00 -34.29
C LYS A 418 34.23 -15.53 -33.96
N LEU A 419 34.02 -14.61 -34.92
CA LEU A 419 34.08 -13.15 -34.65
C LEU A 419 32.90 -12.69 -33.79
N GLN A 420 31.68 -13.18 -34.03
CA GLN A 420 30.48 -12.82 -33.27
C GLN A 420 30.63 -13.20 -31.79
N ILE A 421 31.02 -14.44 -31.48
CA ILE A 421 31.33 -14.90 -30.10
C ILE A 421 32.37 -13.98 -29.46
N LYS A 422 33.47 -13.71 -30.18
CA LYS A 422 34.59 -12.92 -29.66
C LYS A 422 34.20 -11.48 -29.33
N HIS A 423 33.46 -10.82 -30.21
CA HIS A 423 33.12 -9.41 -30.06
C HIS A 423 31.89 -9.16 -29.18
N THR A 424 30.86 -10.00 -29.25
CA THR A 424 29.61 -9.81 -28.51
C THR A 424 29.68 -10.35 -27.08
N ILE A 425 30.40 -11.47 -26.85
CA ILE A 425 30.39 -12.19 -25.57
C ILE A 425 31.77 -12.17 -24.90
N GLN A 426 32.81 -12.71 -25.55
CA GLN A 426 34.13 -12.93 -24.91
C GLN A 426 34.80 -11.61 -24.48
N ASN A 427 34.88 -10.63 -25.39
CA ASN A 427 35.53 -9.34 -25.10
C ASN A 427 34.81 -8.60 -23.96
N LYS A 428 33.47 -8.68 -23.96
CA LYS A 428 32.61 -8.00 -22.99
C LYS A 428 32.76 -8.61 -21.59
N LEU A 429 32.56 -9.92 -21.43
CA LEU A 429 32.74 -10.65 -20.16
C LEU A 429 34.13 -10.48 -19.52
N HIS A 430 35.19 -10.27 -20.33
CA HIS A 430 36.53 -9.97 -19.83
C HIS A 430 36.69 -8.53 -19.31
N ARG A 431 35.75 -7.63 -19.60
CA ARG A 431 35.70 -6.20 -19.23
C ARG A 431 34.67 -5.96 -18.12
N ASN A 432 33.41 -6.39 -18.29
CA ASN A 432 32.42 -6.74 -17.24
C ASN A 432 31.64 -7.99 -17.68
N ALA A 433 31.21 -8.79 -16.73
CA ALA A 433 29.95 -9.52 -16.88
C ALA A 433 28.76 -8.65 -16.44
N GLY A 434 27.71 -8.57 -17.28
CA GLY A 434 26.39 -8.03 -16.97
C GLY A 434 25.24 -8.95 -17.44
N PRO A 435 23.99 -8.79 -16.96
CA PRO A 435 22.88 -9.71 -17.26
C PRO A 435 22.54 -9.82 -18.77
N GLU A 436 22.72 -8.70 -19.48
CA GLU A 436 22.79 -8.56 -20.93
C GLU A 436 23.66 -9.62 -21.67
N ASP A 437 24.70 -10.15 -21.04
CA ASP A 437 25.57 -11.17 -21.64
C ASP A 437 24.92 -12.56 -21.64
N LEU A 438 23.97 -12.81 -20.72
CA LEU A 438 23.15 -14.02 -20.71
C LEU A 438 22.23 -14.04 -21.92
N VAL A 439 21.54 -12.92 -22.21
CA VAL A 439 20.67 -12.75 -23.41
C VAL A 439 21.47 -12.94 -24.69
N ALA A 440 22.65 -12.31 -24.79
CA ALA A 440 23.53 -12.45 -25.96
C ALA A 440 24.00 -13.91 -26.16
N THR A 441 24.21 -14.64 -25.07
CA THR A 441 24.57 -16.06 -25.10
C THR A 441 23.37 -16.95 -25.46
N GLU A 442 22.17 -16.66 -24.94
CA GLU A 442 20.93 -17.39 -25.21
C GLU A 442 20.48 -17.24 -26.68
N ALA A 443 20.47 -16.02 -27.22
CA ALA A 443 20.18 -15.76 -28.63
C ALA A 443 21.20 -16.45 -29.56
N MET A 444 22.48 -16.49 -29.15
CA MET A 444 23.51 -17.21 -29.89
C MET A 444 23.37 -18.74 -29.80
N LEU A 445 22.97 -19.27 -28.63
CA LEU A 445 22.66 -20.69 -28.45
C LEU A 445 21.50 -21.10 -29.37
N ALA A 446 20.40 -20.33 -29.37
CA ALA A 446 19.25 -20.56 -30.24
C ALA A 446 19.65 -20.56 -31.74
N LYS A 447 20.52 -19.62 -32.16
CA LYS A 447 21.06 -19.58 -33.53
C LYS A 447 21.84 -20.85 -33.90
N ILE A 448 22.72 -21.35 -33.04
CA ILE A 448 23.53 -22.56 -33.32
C ILE A 448 22.76 -23.88 -33.15
N THR A 449 21.59 -23.87 -32.51
CA THR A 449 20.72 -25.06 -32.40
C THR A 449 19.58 -25.10 -33.41
N LYS A 450 19.30 -24.00 -34.15
CA LYS A 450 18.18 -23.95 -35.11
C LYS A 450 18.30 -24.98 -36.25
N ASN A 451 19.51 -25.22 -36.74
CA ASN A 451 19.80 -26.14 -37.84
C ASN A 451 20.62 -27.34 -37.32
N THR A 452 19.98 -28.50 -37.16
CA THR A 452 20.63 -29.72 -36.67
C THR A 452 21.68 -30.23 -37.67
N GLY A 453 22.95 -30.25 -37.25
CA GLY A 453 24.08 -30.72 -38.07
C GLY A 453 24.93 -29.63 -38.75
N GLU A 454 24.54 -28.35 -38.65
CA GLU A 454 25.36 -27.24 -39.20
C GLU A 454 26.66 -27.01 -38.41
N TYR A 455 26.65 -27.33 -37.11
CA TYR A 455 27.77 -27.16 -36.19
C TYR A 455 28.14 -28.48 -35.50
N SER A 456 29.40 -28.62 -35.06
CA SER A 456 29.84 -29.85 -34.38
C SER A 456 29.14 -30.01 -33.02
N GLU A 457 28.71 -31.24 -32.70
CA GLU A 457 28.11 -31.56 -31.39
C GLU A 457 29.02 -31.17 -30.23
N ALA A 458 30.35 -31.32 -30.42
CA ALA A 458 31.36 -30.95 -29.44
C ALA A 458 31.48 -29.43 -29.23
N PHE A 459 31.11 -28.60 -30.21
CA PHE A 459 31.00 -27.14 -30.02
C PHE A 459 29.66 -26.79 -29.34
N VAL A 460 28.54 -27.32 -29.83
CA VAL A 460 27.21 -27.05 -29.27
C VAL A 460 27.13 -27.49 -27.79
N LYS A 461 27.74 -28.63 -27.43
CA LYS A 461 27.83 -29.10 -26.04
C LYS A 461 28.65 -28.16 -25.16
N GLU A 462 29.83 -27.72 -25.60
CA GLU A 462 30.66 -26.77 -24.86
C GLU A 462 29.97 -25.41 -24.71
N PHE A 463 29.24 -24.95 -25.73
CA PHE A 463 28.47 -23.70 -25.67
C PHE A 463 27.25 -23.80 -24.72
N LYS A 464 26.56 -24.95 -24.68
CA LYS A 464 25.51 -25.25 -23.69
C LYS A 464 26.07 -25.25 -22.25
N ILE A 465 27.23 -25.85 -22.03
CA ILE A 465 27.90 -25.82 -20.71
C ILE A 465 28.26 -24.39 -20.34
N PHE A 466 28.86 -23.61 -21.25
CA PHE A 466 29.16 -22.20 -21.01
C PHE A 466 27.91 -21.35 -20.70
N HIS A 467 26.80 -21.57 -21.42
CA HIS A 467 25.54 -20.89 -21.14
C HIS A 467 25.02 -21.22 -19.72
N GLN A 468 25.10 -22.48 -19.28
CA GLN A 468 24.73 -22.84 -17.90
C GLN A 468 25.71 -22.24 -16.87
N GLU A 469 27.03 -22.23 -17.13
CA GLU A 469 28.01 -21.55 -16.26
C GLU A 469 27.68 -20.07 -16.08
N LEU A 470 27.16 -19.40 -17.12
CA LEU A 470 26.74 -18.01 -17.08
C LEU A 470 25.36 -17.81 -16.41
N LYS A 471 24.42 -18.73 -16.62
CA LYS A 471 23.11 -18.78 -15.95
C LYS A 471 23.29 -18.93 -14.44
N ASP A 472 24.14 -19.87 -14.02
CA ASP A 472 24.56 -20.07 -12.63
C ASP A 472 25.26 -18.82 -12.06
N PHE A 473 26.14 -18.17 -12.82
CA PHE A 473 26.83 -16.95 -12.37
C PHE A 473 25.87 -15.79 -12.06
N PHE A 474 24.79 -15.64 -12.83
CA PHE A 474 23.72 -14.66 -12.55
C PHE A 474 22.59 -15.20 -11.66
N ASN A 475 22.73 -16.41 -11.10
CA ASN A 475 21.70 -17.12 -10.35
C ASN A 475 20.35 -17.33 -11.10
N ALA A 476 20.35 -17.18 -12.43
CA ALA A 476 19.18 -17.23 -13.31
C ALA A 476 18.66 -18.66 -13.60
N GLY A 477 18.94 -19.61 -12.71
CA GLY A 477 18.41 -20.98 -12.75
C GLY A 477 16.90 -21.01 -12.48
N SER A 478 16.21 -22.05 -12.94
CA SER A 478 14.81 -22.27 -12.54
C SER A 478 14.71 -22.59 -11.04
N LEU A 479 13.52 -22.39 -10.45
CA LEU A 479 13.28 -22.73 -9.04
C LEU A 479 13.58 -24.21 -8.73
N ALA A 480 13.42 -25.12 -9.70
CA ALA A 480 13.78 -26.53 -9.52
C ALA A 480 15.31 -26.70 -9.40
N GLU A 481 16.09 -26.15 -10.34
CA GLU A 481 17.56 -26.13 -10.30
C GLU A 481 18.09 -25.51 -9.00
N GLN A 482 17.48 -24.40 -8.55
CA GLN A 482 17.86 -23.73 -7.31
C GLN A 482 17.64 -24.62 -6.08
N LEU A 483 16.46 -25.24 -5.96
CA LEU A 483 16.10 -26.12 -4.84
C LEU A 483 16.91 -27.42 -4.81
N GLU A 484 17.12 -28.06 -5.97
CA GLU A 484 18.02 -29.21 -6.09
C GLU A 484 19.44 -28.84 -5.64
N SER A 485 19.89 -27.62 -5.94
CA SER A 485 21.20 -27.12 -5.51
C SER A 485 21.35 -26.95 -3.99
N ILE A 486 20.28 -27.02 -3.19
CA ILE A 486 20.34 -27.00 -1.72
C ILE A 486 20.04 -28.36 -1.06
N HIS A 487 19.60 -29.37 -1.81
CA HIS A 487 19.17 -30.68 -1.30
C HIS A 487 20.16 -31.32 -0.31
N GLU A 488 21.45 -31.39 -0.65
CA GLU A 488 22.51 -31.97 0.20
C GLU A 488 22.79 -31.22 1.52
N SER A 489 22.23 -30.02 1.69
CA SER A 489 22.40 -29.19 2.90
C SER A 489 21.17 -29.14 3.80
N MET A 490 20.05 -29.73 3.39
CA MET A 490 18.84 -29.81 4.18
C MET A 490 18.90 -30.99 5.16
N ASP A 491 18.11 -30.93 6.22
CA ASP A 491 17.90 -32.08 7.11
C ASP A 491 16.87 -33.06 6.50
N GLU A 492 16.70 -34.22 7.14
CA GLU A 492 15.79 -35.28 6.68
C GLU A 492 14.34 -34.77 6.55
N TYR A 493 13.92 -33.85 7.42
CA TYR A 493 12.62 -33.18 7.34
C TYR A 493 12.52 -32.24 6.13
N GLY A 494 13.53 -31.40 5.89
CA GLY A 494 13.58 -30.50 4.73
C GLY A 494 13.62 -31.25 3.39
N ILE A 495 14.32 -32.39 3.32
CA ILE A 495 14.33 -33.26 2.14
C ILE A 495 12.93 -33.85 1.87
N LEU A 496 12.19 -34.27 2.91
CA LEU A 496 10.82 -34.74 2.77
C LEU A 496 9.87 -33.62 2.29
N ALA A 497 10.00 -32.41 2.84
CA ALA A 497 9.23 -31.23 2.40
C ALA A 497 9.53 -30.87 0.93
N LEU A 498 10.81 -30.89 0.53
CA LEU A 498 11.26 -30.61 -0.83
C LEU A 498 10.68 -31.62 -1.83
N ASN A 499 10.80 -32.91 -1.56
CA ASN A 499 10.28 -33.96 -2.44
C ASN A 499 8.74 -33.86 -2.56
N SER A 500 8.03 -33.61 -1.45
CA SER A 500 6.58 -33.43 -1.46
C SER A 500 6.13 -32.24 -2.33
N PHE A 501 6.83 -31.11 -2.26
CA PHE A 501 6.57 -29.95 -3.12
C PHE A 501 6.87 -30.25 -4.60
N LEU A 502 8.00 -30.90 -4.90
CA LEU A 502 8.36 -31.24 -6.28
C LEU A 502 7.38 -32.23 -6.93
N GLU A 503 6.86 -33.19 -6.17
CA GLU A 503 5.77 -34.08 -6.62
C GLU A 503 4.48 -33.31 -6.90
N CYS A 504 4.03 -32.45 -5.96
CA CYS A 504 2.82 -31.66 -6.15
C CYS A 504 2.93 -30.70 -7.35
N LYS A 505 4.10 -30.05 -7.53
CA LYS A 505 4.39 -29.20 -8.69
C LYS A 505 4.31 -29.98 -10.01
N LYS A 506 4.86 -31.20 -10.08
CA LYS A 506 4.75 -32.07 -11.26
C LYS A 506 3.30 -32.45 -11.56
N LEU A 507 2.51 -32.80 -10.54
CA LEU A 507 1.09 -33.12 -10.69
C LEU A 507 0.27 -31.92 -11.22
N VAL A 508 0.51 -30.70 -10.73
CA VAL A 508 -0.13 -29.48 -11.26
C VAL A 508 0.15 -29.33 -12.76
N ILE A 509 1.42 -29.46 -13.20
CA ILE A 509 1.79 -29.33 -14.61
C ILE A 509 1.07 -30.39 -15.47
N VAL A 510 1.07 -31.65 -15.05
CA VAL A 510 0.38 -32.74 -15.77
C VAL A 510 -1.13 -32.50 -15.86
N VAL A 511 -1.79 -32.09 -14.77
CA VAL A 511 -3.23 -31.83 -14.78
C VAL A 511 -3.59 -30.63 -15.66
N PHE A 512 -2.81 -29.54 -15.64
CA PHE A 512 -3.03 -28.41 -16.54
C PHE A 512 -2.85 -28.80 -18.02
N ILE A 513 -1.86 -29.64 -18.35
CA ILE A 513 -1.69 -30.18 -19.72
C ILE A 513 -2.90 -31.03 -20.12
N VAL A 514 -3.40 -31.90 -19.24
CA VAL A 514 -4.60 -32.73 -19.50
C VAL A 514 -5.85 -31.86 -19.68
N VAL A 515 -6.05 -30.83 -18.86
CA VAL A 515 -7.19 -29.89 -19.00
C VAL A 515 -7.10 -29.12 -20.32
N LEU A 516 -5.92 -28.67 -20.74
CA LEU A 516 -5.72 -28.02 -22.05
C LEU A 516 -6.01 -28.97 -23.22
N ILE A 517 -5.58 -30.23 -23.14
CA ILE A 517 -5.90 -31.26 -24.15
C ILE A 517 -7.41 -31.50 -24.23
N LEU A 518 -8.09 -31.64 -23.08
CA LEU A 518 -9.55 -31.82 -23.00
C LEU A 518 -10.33 -30.60 -23.51
N ALA A 519 -9.80 -29.38 -23.33
CA ALA A 519 -10.38 -28.16 -23.89
C ALA A 519 -10.16 -28.04 -25.43
N SER A 520 -9.12 -28.67 -25.96
CA SER A 520 -8.75 -28.62 -27.39
C SER A 520 -9.38 -29.70 -28.27
N THR A 521 -10.05 -30.70 -27.69
CA THR A 521 -10.52 -31.91 -28.41
C THR A 521 -12.04 -32.02 -28.50
N ASP A 522 -12.54 -32.52 -29.64
CA ASP A 522 -13.98 -32.74 -29.84
C ASP A 522 -14.53 -33.79 -28.86
N LYS A 523 -15.73 -33.54 -28.32
CA LYS A 523 -16.30 -34.17 -27.11
C LYS A 523 -16.78 -35.61 -27.31
N ARG A 524 -16.11 -36.41 -28.14
CA ARG A 524 -16.56 -37.75 -28.57
C ARG A 524 -15.62 -38.92 -28.27
N GLN A 525 -14.42 -38.70 -27.70
CA GLN A 525 -13.46 -39.79 -27.41
C GLN A 525 -13.09 -40.01 -25.92
N CYS A 526 -13.54 -39.17 -24.99
CA CYS A 526 -13.22 -39.30 -23.56
C CYS A 526 -14.23 -40.13 -22.74
N SER A 527 -14.70 -41.27 -23.27
CA SER A 527 -15.79 -42.07 -22.66
C SER A 527 -15.35 -43.23 -21.75
N VAL A 528 -14.14 -43.16 -21.17
CA VAL A 528 -13.47 -44.32 -20.54
C VAL A 528 -13.07 -44.11 -19.06
N LEU A 529 -13.01 -42.87 -18.56
CA LEU A 529 -12.59 -42.59 -17.17
C LEU A 529 -13.72 -42.19 -16.21
N PHE A 530 -14.85 -41.68 -16.73
CA PHE A 530 -16.05 -41.41 -15.93
C PHE A 530 -17.28 -41.97 -16.66
N GLN A 531 -18.00 -42.88 -16.01
CA GLN A 531 -19.31 -43.35 -16.45
C GLN A 531 -20.36 -42.98 -15.40
N ASN A 532 -21.43 -42.34 -15.85
CA ASN A 532 -22.58 -41.87 -15.09
C ASN A 532 -22.35 -40.63 -14.19
N MET A 533 -22.40 -39.42 -14.77
CA MET A 533 -23.05 -38.22 -14.20
C MET A 533 -23.17 -37.13 -15.29
N ASP A 534 -23.97 -36.09 -15.07
CA ASP A 534 -24.30 -35.07 -16.09
C ASP A 534 -23.12 -34.15 -16.44
N ALA A 535 -23.05 -33.73 -17.70
CA ALA A 535 -21.96 -32.90 -18.25
C ALA A 535 -21.79 -31.51 -17.58
N ALA A 536 -22.80 -31.02 -16.86
CA ALA A 536 -22.68 -29.82 -16.03
C ALA A 536 -21.91 -30.11 -14.72
N ALA A 537 -22.09 -31.30 -14.14
CA ALA A 537 -21.39 -31.75 -12.95
C ALA A 537 -19.92 -32.09 -13.23
N GLU A 538 -19.62 -32.61 -14.43
CA GLU A 538 -18.24 -32.86 -14.88
C GLU A 538 -17.37 -31.59 -14.77
N SER A 539 -17.85 -30.46 -15.31
CA SER A 539 -17.10 -29.19 -15.31
C SER A 539 -16.81 -28.69 -13.89
N THR A 540 -17.79 -28.75 -12.99
CA THR A 540 -17.61 -28.32 -11.60
C THR A 540 -16.70 -29.26 -10.82
N ALA A 541 -16.80 -30.58 -11.03
CA ALA A 541 -15.97 -31.56 -10.35
C ALA A 541 -14.49 -31.49 -10.76
N VAL A 542 -14.22 -31.20 -12.05
CA VAL A 542 -12.85 -30.95 -12.54
C VAL A 542 -12.27 -29.69 -11.90
N THR A 543 -13.02 -28.58 -11.87
CA THR A 543 -12.57 -27.32 -11.25
C THR A 543 -12.29 -27.49 -9.75
N GLU A 544 -13.18 -28.17 -9.02
CA GLU A 544 -13.00 -28.48 -7.59
C GLU A 544 -11.75 -29.37 -7.34
N ALA A 545 -11.44 -30.31 -8.24
CA ALA A 545 -10.23 -31.12 -8.18
C ALA A 545 -8.95 -30.31 -8.47
N VAL A 546 -9.00 -29.38 -9.42
CA VAL A 546 -7.88 -28.45 -9.73
C VAL A 546 -7.61 -27.53 -8.55
N ILE A 547 -8.65 -26.95 -7.93
CA ILE A 547 -8.53 -26.09 -6.74
C ILE A 547 -7.86 -26.83 -5.58
N LYS A 548 -8.28 -28.07 -5.28
CA LYS A 548 -7.66 -28.90 -4.23
C LYS A 548 -6.20 -29.26 -4.52
N LEU A 549 -5.86 -29.50 -5.78
CA LEU A 549 -4.47 -29.77 -6.18
C LEU A 549 -3.59 -28.50 -6.09
N LEU A 550 -4.11 -27.34 -6.50
CA LEU A 550 -3.45 -26.05 -6.32
C LEU A 550 -3.24 -25.76 -4.83
N PHE A 551 -4.28 -25.91 -4.00
CA PHE A 551 -4.19 -25.70 -2.55
C PHE A 551 -3.14 -26.60 -1.88
N LYS A 552 -3.14 -27.92 -2.15
CA LYS A 552 -2.11 -28.84 -1.66
C LYS A 552 -0.68 -28.48 -2.12
N THR A 553 -0.55 -27.86 -3.30
CA THR A 553 0.74 -27.36 -3.81
C THR A 553 1.17 -26.08 -3.09
N ILE A 554 0.23 -25.23 -2.68
CA ILE A 554 0.45 -24.05 -1.83
C ILE A 554 0.84 -24.47 -0.40
N GLU A 555 0.18 -25.49 0.17
CA GLU A 555 0.54 -26.07 1.48
C GLU A 555 1.98 -26.63 1.50
N SER A 556 2.32 -27.50 0.55
CA SER A 556 3.66 -28.11 0.46
C SER A 556 4.76 -27.07 0.19
N LEU A 557 4.48 -26.04 -0.60
CA LEU A 557 5.35 -24.87 -0.75
C LEU A 557 5.54 -24.12 0.58
N ASN A 558 4.48 -23.92 1.37
CA ASN A 558 4.56 -23.19 2.63
C ASN A 558 5.47 -23.92 3.63
N VAL A 559 5.30 -25.24 3.79
CA VAL A 559 6.14 -26.08 4.68
C VAL A 559 7.63 -26.04 4.25
N LEU A 560 7.90 -26.10 2.94
CA LEU A 560 9.25 -25.99 2.40
C LEU A 560 9.86 -24.61 2.68
N ARG A 561 9.13 -23.52 2.41
CA ARG A 561 9.61 -22.15 2.65
C ARG A 561 9.84 -21.89 4.15
N GLU A 562 8.93 -22.34 5.01
CA GLU A 562 9.07 -22.22 6.47
C GLU A 562 10.34 -22.95 6.97
N THR A 563 10.63 -24.13 6.44
CA THR A 563 11.85 -24.89 6.76
C THR A 563 13.13 -24.15 6.34
N ILE A 564 13.13 -23.55 5.14
CA ILE A 564 14.26 -22.75 4.64
C ILE A 564 14.45 -21.47 5.48
N VAL A 565 13.37 -20.79 5.86
CA VAL A 565 13.41 -19.60 6.73
C VAL A 565 13.98 -19.95 8.11
N LYS A 566 13.54 -21.04 8.75
CA LYS A 566 14.09 -21.52 10.03
C LYS A 566 15.61 -21.78 9.98
N GLY A 567 16.12 -22.31 8.87
CA GLY A 567 17.57 -22.43 8.66
C GLY A 567 18.29 -21.08 8.59
N LEU A 568 17.65 -20.06 8.02
CA LEU A 568 18.19 -18.70 7.89
C LEU A 568 18.11 -17.89 9.20
N GLU A 569 17.15 -18.16 10.10
CA GLU A 569 17.04 -17.52 11.43
C GLU A 569 18.31 -17.64 12.29
N SER A 570 19.15 -18.65 12.02
CA SER A 570 20.44 -18.91 12.69
C SER A 570 21.45 -17.74 12.63
N GLY A 571 21.24 -16.76 11.75
CA GLY A 571 22.14 -15.62 11.53
C GLY A 571 23.48 -16.00 10.87
N LEU A 572 24.25 -14.99 10.47
CA LEU A 572 25.59 -15.21 9.89
C LEU A 572 26.68 -14.98 10.95
N ARG A 573 27.50 -16.00 11.22
CA ARG A 573 28.65 -15.88 12.14
C ARG A 573 29.79 -15.04 11.53
N ASN A 574 30.52 -14.32 12.38
CA ASN A 574 31.63 -13.45 11.96
C ASN A 574 32.81 -14.22 11.31
N ASP A 575 32.97 -15.49 11.66
CA ASP A 575 34.00 -16.44 11.22
C ASP A 575 33.48 -17.46 10.18
N ALA A 576 32.28 -17.26 9.63
CA ALA A 576 31.71 -18.17 8.63
C ALA A 576 32.60 -18.29 7.37
N PRO A 577 32.93 -19.51 6.91
CA PRO A 577 33.75 -19.71 5.72
C PRO A 577 32.97 -19.37 4.45
N ASP A 578 33.66 -19.00 3.37
CA ASP A 578 33.04 -18.51 2.14
C ASP A 578 32.08 -19.50 1.48
N SER A 579 32.33 -20.80 1.63
CA SER A 579 31.41 -21.86 1.21
C SER A 579 30.06 -21.81 1.94
N ALA A 580 30.06 -21.52 3.25
CA ALA A 580 28.84 -21.34 4.03
C ALA A 580 28.10 -20.05 3.68
N ILE A 581 28.83 -18.95 3.37
CA ILE A 581 28.21 -17.71 2.88
C ILE A 581 27.55 -17.95 1.51
N ALA A 582 28.23 -18.65 0.59
CA ALA A 582 27.68 -19.01 -0.72
C ALA A 582 26.47 -19.97 -0.61
N MET A 583 26.50 -20.89 0.34
CA MET A 583 25.34 -21.76 0.62
C MET A 583 24.16 -20.94 1.16
N ARG A 584 24.41 -19.96 2.03
CA ARG A 584 23.39 -19.04 2.53
C ARG A 584 22.80 -18.15 1.44
N GLN A 585 23.58 -17.78 0.41
CA GLN A 585 23.06 -17.12 -0.80
C GLN A 585 22.04 -18.01 -1.52
N LYS A 586 22.35 -19.29 -1.77
CA LYS A 586 21.40 -20.24 -2.38
C LYS A 586 20.11 -20.35 -1.55
N TRP A 587 20.22 -20.54 -0.24
CA TRP A 587 19.05 -20.65 0.65
C TRP A 587 18.16 -19.40 0.59
N ARG A 588 18.75 -18.20 0.63
CA ARG A 588 18.00 -16.93 0.49
C ARG A 588 17.32 -16.79 -0.88
N LEU A 589 17.96 -17.24 -1.96
CA LEU A 589 17.39 -17.20 -3.31
C LEU A 589 16.25 -18.21 -3.47
N CYS A 590 16.38 -19.42 -2.92
CA CYS A 590 15.29 -20.40 -2.87
C CYS A 590 14.09 -19.88 -2.06
N GLU A 591 14.35 -19.22 -0.94
CA GLU A 591 13.34 -18.64 -0.05
C GLU A 591 12.51 -17.54 -0.75
N ILE A 592 13.16 -16.69 -1.55
CA ILE A 592 12.49 -15.66 -2.37
C ILE A 592 11.79 -16.31 -3.59
N GLY A 593 12.43 -17.25 -4.28
CA GLY A 593 11.82 -17.94 -5.42
C GLY A 593 10.57 -18.76 -5.07
N LEU A 594 10.45 -19.22 -3.81
CA LEU A 594 9.22 -19.82 -3.28
C LEU A 594 8.14 -18.77 -2.99
N GLU A 595 8.49 -17.54 -2.59
CA GLU A 595 7.54 -16.42 -2.51
C GLU A 595 7.00 -16.07 -3.91
N ASP A 596 7.89 -15.93 -4.90
CA ASP A 596 7.54 -15.65 -6.30
C ASP A 596 6.65 -16.75 -6.91
N TYR A 597 6.89 -18.03 -6.59
CA TYR A 597 6.03 -19.13 -7.05
C TYR A 597 4.71 -19.23 -6.26
N SER A 598 4.68 -18.81 -5.00
CA SER A 598 3.45 -18.68 -4.20
C SER A 598 2.48 -17.69 -4.85
N PHE A 599 2.98 -16.55 -5.35
CA PHE A 599 2.20 -15.58 -6.12
C PHE A 599 1.52 -16.23 -7.34
N VAL A 600 2.26 -17.04 -8.11
CA VAL A 600 1.71 -17.73 -9.30
C VAL A 600 0.64 -18.75 -8.92
N LEU A 601 0.85 -19.52 -7.84
CA LEU A 601 -0.14 -20.49 -7.37
C LEU A 601 -1.41 -19.83 -6.83
N LEU A 602 -1.27 -18.78 -6.01
CA LEU A 602 -2.40 -18.01 -5.47
C LEU A 602 -3.20 -17.31 -6.58
N SER A 603 -2.52 -16.76 -7.59
CA SER A 603 -3.18 -16.17 -8.77
C SER A 603 -4.00 -17.20 -9.54
N ARG A 604 -3.49 -18.42 -9.74
CA ARG A 604 -4.25 -19.51 -10.38
C ARG A 604 -5.45 -19.94 -9.53
N PHE A 605 -5.23 -20.15 -8.23
CA PHE A 605 -6.28 -20.52 -7.28
C PHE A 605 -7.43 -19.50 -7.27
N LEU A 606 -7.12 -18.20 -7.29
CA LEU A 606 -8.11 -17.12 -7.37
C LEU A 606 -8.92 -17.17 -8.68
N ASN A 607 -8.26 -17.41 -9.82
CA ASN A 607 -8.96 -17.47 -11.11
C ASN A 607 -9.91 -18.68 -11.19
N GLU A 608 -9.50 -19.86 -10.69
CA GLU A 608 -10.39 -21.03 -10.63
C GLU A 608 -11.57 -20.82 -9.66
N LEU A 609 -11.33 -20.14 -8.53
CA LEU A 609 -12.39 -19.77 -7.56
C LEU A 609 -13.39 -18.77 -8.16
N GLU A 610 -12.92 -17.83 -8.98
CA GLU A 610 -13.78 -16.91 -9.76
C GLU A 610 -14.60 -17.66 -10.82
N VAL A 611 -14.03 -18.66 -11.49
CA VAL A 611 -14.74 -19.56 -12.44
C VAL A 611 -15.83 -20.37 -11.73
N MET A 612 -15.66 -20.74 -10.46
CA MET A 612 -16.73 -21.36 -9.65
C MET A 612 -17.85 -20.39 -9.22
N GLY A 613 -17.79 -19.11 -9.60
CA GLY A 613 -18.76 -18.08 -9.21
C GLY A 613 -18.38 -17.29 -7.96
N GLY A 614 -17.14 -17.45 -7.47
CA GLY A 614 -16.47 -16.60 -6.49
C GLY A 614 -17.33 -16.23 -5.27
N ALA A 615 -17.45 -14.92 -5.02
CA ALA A 615 -18.13 -14.38 -3.86
C ALA A 615 -19.61 -14.77 -3.74
N CYS A 616 -20.32 -14.89 -4.86
CA CYS A 616 -21.73 -15.27 -4.88
C CYS A 616 -21.94 -16.75 -4.54
N TRP A 617 -21.09 -17.63 -5.07
CA TRP A 617 -21.09 -19.06 -4.76
C TRP A 617 -20.77 -19.32 -3.27
N LEU A 618 -19.74 -18.65 -2.75
CA LEU A 618 -19.37 -18.74 -1.33
C LEU A 618 -20.50 -18.27 -0.40
N ALA A 619 -21.15 -17.14 -0.70
CA ALA A 619 -22.26 -16.63 0.10
C ALA A 619 -23.48 -17.59 0.10
N ALA A 620 -23.85 -18.14 -1.07
CA ALA A 620 -24.93 -19.12 -1.18
C ALA A 620 -24.66 -20.39 -0.34
N ASN A 621 -23.40 -20.80 -0.22
CA ASN A 621 -23.02 -21.96 0.60
C ASN A 621 -23.12 -21.71 2.12
N VAL A 622 -22.98 -20.46 2.60
CA VAL A 622 -23.31 -20.11 4.00
C VAL A 622 -24.82 -20.23 4.24
N GLN A 623 -25.63 -19.83 3.26
CA GLN A 623 -27.10 -19.96 3.32
C GLN A 623 -27.51 -21.45 3.36
N SER A 624 -26.86 -22.33 2.60
CA SER A 624 -27.10 -23.79 2.62
C SER A 624 -26.47 -24.56 3.79
N LYS A 625 -25.77 -23.87 4.72
CA LYS A 625 -24.99 -24.45 5.85
C LYS A 625 -23.75 -25.26 5.44
N ASN A 626 -23.26 -25.16 4.20
CA ASN A 626 -22.11 -25.93 3.71
C ASN A 626 -20.78 -25.13 3.72
N VAL A 627 -20.18 -25.00 4.90
CA VAL A 627 -18.90 -24.26 5.11
C VAL A 627 -17.69 -24.92 4.44
N ASN A 628 -17.78 -26.19 4.01
CA ASN A 628 -16.62 -26.88 3.43
C ASN A 628 -16.08 -26.17 2.17
N SER A 629 -16.96 -25.46 1.45
CA SER A 629 -16.62 -24.55 0.35
C SER A 629 -15.70 -23.38 0.71
N TRP A 630 -15.66 -22.98 1.99
CA TRP A 630 -14.79 -21.91 2.52
C TRP A 630 -13.47 -22.43 3.08
N ASN A 631 -13.31 -23.75 3.31
CA ASN A 631 -12.08 -24.29 3.90
C ASN A 631 -10.86 -24.02 3.05
N ASP A 632 -10.91 -24.33 1.74
CA ASP A 632 -9.77 -24.14 0.85
C ASP A 632 -9.47 -22.64 0.61
N PRO A 633 -10.45 -21.74 0.38
CA PRO A 633 -10.20 -20.29 0.30
C PRO A 633 -9.67 -19.65 1.59
N LEU A 634 -10.17 -20.06 2.76
CA LEU A 634 -9.64 -19.58 4.05
C LEU A 634 -8.25 -20.15 4.32
N GLY A 635 -7.99 -21.41 3.94
CA GLY A 635 -6.66 -22.00 3.97
C GLY A 635 -5.66 -21.25 3.09
N ALA A 636 -6.07 -20.90 1.87
CA ALA A 636 -5.25 -20.09 0.95
C ALA A 636 -4.95 -18.69 1.52
N LEU A 637 -5.90 -18.07 2.23
CA LEU A 637 -5.66 -16.81 2.93
C LEU A 637 -4.73 -16.96 4.14
N ILE A 638 -4.93 -18.00 4.97
CA ILE A 638 -4.06 -18.33 6.11
C ILE A 638 -2.61 -18.46 5.63
N ILE A 639 -2.39 -19.22 4.55
CA ILE A 639 -1.06 -19.38 3.95
C ILE A 639 -0.59 -18.05 3.37
N GLY A 640 -1.45 -17.29 2.69
CA GLY A 640 -1.12 -15.95 2.17
C GLY A 640 -0.58 -15.01 3.26
N VAL A 641 -1.27 -14.88 4.40
CA VAL A 641 -0.82 -14.09 5.56
C VAL A 641 0.46 -14.66 6.17
N HIS A 642 0.59 -15.99 6.25
CA HIS A 642 1.82 -16.64 6.69
C HIS A 642 3.01 -16.38 5.74
N GLN A 643 2.80 -16.26 4.43
CA GLN A 643 3.85 -15.89 3.47
C GLN A 643 4.35 -14.46 3.72
N LEU A 644 3.48 -13.52 4.12
CA LEU A 644 3.89 -12.15 4.50
C LEU A 644 4.72 -12.13 5.79
N LYS A 645 4.31 -12.94 6.77
CA LYS A 645 5.04 -13.19 8.03
C LYS A 645 6.46 -13.73 7.78
N LEU A 646 6.60 -14.72 6.90
CA LEU A 646 7.90 -15.27 6.47
C LEU A 646 8.76 -14.24 5.71
N SER A 647 8.14 -13.29 5.02
CA SER A 647 8.82 -12.15 4.38
C SER A 647 9.19 -11.01 5.35
N GLY A 648 8.86 -11.14 6.64
CA GLY A 648 9.20 -10.19 7.70
C GLY A 648 8.24 -9.01 7.85
N TRP A 649 7.09 -9.02 7.16
CA TRP A 649 6.05 -8.01 7.36
C TRP A 649 5.27 -8.28 8.65
N LYS A 650 5.19 -7.28 9.55
CA LYS A 650 4.47 -7.27 10.84
C LYS A 650 4.25 -8.69 11.43
N PRO A 651 5.31 -9.42 11.84
CA PRO A 651 5.22 -10.86 12.07
C PRO A 651 4.31 -11.25 13.26
N GLU A 652 4.14 -10.35 14.24
CA GLU A 652 3.18 -10.54 15.33
C GLU A 652 1.73 -10.46 14.83
N GLU A 653 1.38 -9.40 14.08
CA GLU A 653 0.02 -9.18 13.57
C GLU A 653 -0.38 -10.25 12.55
N CYS A 654 0.53 -10.62 11.64
CA CYS A 654 0.31 -11.75 10.75
C CYS A 654 0.04 -13.05 11.54
N GLY A 655 0.75 -13.28 12.65
CA GLY A 655 0.55 -14.44 13.53
C GLY A 655 -0.76 -14.42 14.33
N ALA A 656 -1.27 -13.22 14.67
CA ALA A 656 -2.58 -13.06 15.31
C ALA A 656 -3.72 -13.32 14.31
N VAL A 657 -3.66 -12.71 13.14
CA VAL A 657 -4.63 -12.92 12.04
C VAL A 657 -4.65 -14.39 11.60
N GLU A 658 -3.48 -15.02 11.47
CA GLU A 658 -3.34 -16.47 11.24
C GLU A 658 -4.08 -17.29 12.31
N SER A 659 -3.89 -16.96 13.60
CA SER A 659 -4.54 -17.65 14.73
C SER A 659 -6.07 -17.49 14.72
N GLU A 660 -6.56 -16.30 14.37
CA GLU A 660 -7.99 -15.99 14.23
C GLU A 660 -8.64 -16.77 13.08
N LEU A 661 -8.07 -16.69 11.86
CA LEU A 661 -8.60 -17.42 10.69
C LEU A 661 -8.62 -18.94 10.94
N ILE A 662 -7.57 -19.49 11.55
CA ILE A 662 -7.50 -20.90 11.95
C ILE A 662 -8.58 -21.24 12.98
N ALA A 663 -8.89 -20.34 13.93
CA ALA A 663 -9.95 -20.55 14.92
C ALA A 663 -11.35 -20.52 14.29
N TRP A 664 -11.62 -19.60 13.36
CA TRP A 664 -12.94 -19.49 12.70
C TRP A 664 -13.19 -20.62 11.70
N SER A 665 -12.15 -21.11 11.01
CA SER A 665 -12.22 -22.34 10.22
C SER A 665 -12.51 -23.57 11.10
N LYS A 666 -11.74 -23.77 12.18
CA LYS A 666 -11.91 -24.95 13.07
C LYS A 666 -13.21 -24.96 13.88
N LYS A 667 -13.75 -23.79 14.24
CA LYS A 667 -15.03 -23.69 14.98
C LYS A 667 -16.25 -24.02 14.10
N GLY A 668 -16.16 -23.72 12.79
CA GLY A 668 -17.21 -23.99 11.81
C GLY A 668 -18.51 -23.21 12.06
N LEU A 669 -19.57 -23.57 11.34
CA LEU A 669 -20.93 -23.10 11.60
C LEU A 669 -21.62 -23.95 12.66
N SER A 670 -22.10 -23.31 13.72
CA SER A 670 -23.18 -23.84 14.56
C SER A 670 -24.54 -23.31 14.08
N GLU A 671 -25.63 -23.93 14.52
CA GLU A 671 -26.98 -23.39 14.25
C GLU A 671 -27.31 -22.18 15.13
N ARG A 672 -26.72 -22.12 16.32
CA ARG A 672 -26.82 -21.00 17.28
C ARG A 672 -25.50 -20.83 18.01
N GLU A 673 -25.25 -19.63 18.52
CA GLU A 673 -24.21 -19.43 19.55
C GLU A 673 -24.80 -18.69 20.75
N GLY A 674 -25.14 -19.45 21.80
CA GLY A 674 -26.02 -18.95 22.85
C GLY A 674 -27.45 -18.78 22.32
N ASN A 675 -27.99 -17.57 22.39
CA ASN A 675 -29.33 -17.27 21.87
C ASN A 675 -29.30 -16.80 20.40
N GLU A 676 -28.14 -16.38 19.92
CA GLU A 676 -27.90 -15.73 18.62
C GLU A 676 -27.81 -16.77 17.48
N ASP A 677 -28.10 -16.36 16.23
CA ASP A 677 -27.89 -17.19 15.05
C ASP A 677 -26.39 -17.46 14.83
N GLY A 678 -26.03 -18.75 14.72
CA GLY A 678 -24.64 -19.17 14.58
C GLY A 678 -24.02 -18.74 13.26
N LYS A 679 -24.82 -18.56 12.19
CA LYS A 679 -24.31 -18.06 10.90
C LYS A 679 -23.91 -16.60 10.98
N THR A 680 -24.79 -15.75 11.47
CA THR A 680 -24.54 -14.32 11.67
C THR A 680 -23.30 -14.13 12.53
N ILE A 681 -23.19 -14.85 13.65
CA ILE A 681 -22.03 -14.76 14.56
C ILE A 681 -20.72 -15.25 13.94
N TRP A 682 -20.73 -16.36 13.19
CA TRP A 682 -19.54 -16.80 12.44
C TRP A 682 -19.13 -15.80 11.36
N THR A 683 -20.10 -15.26 10.62
CA THR A 683 -19.89 -14.35 9.50
C THR A 683 -19.39 -12.97 9.97
N LEU A 684 -19.90 -12.46 11.11
CA LEU A 684 -19.42 -11.21 11.72
C LEU A 684 -17.98 -11.34 12.25
N ARG A 685 -17.58 -12.48 12.83
CA ARG A 685 -16.16 -12.73 13.19
C ARG A 685 -15.29 -12.77 11.95
N LEU A 686 -15.78 -13.39 10.87
CA LEU A 686 -15.04 -13.50 9.64
C LEU A 686 -14.89 -12.13 8.95
N LYS A 687 -15.92 -11.26 8.97
CA LYS A 687 -15.79 -9.84 8.55
C LYS A 687 -14.63 -9.20 9.30
N ALA A 688 -14.71 -9.16 10.63
CA ALA A 688 -13.71 -8.52 11.49
C ALA A 688 -12.27 -8.95 11.17
N THR A 689 -11.96 -10.26 11.15
CA THR A 689 -10.61 -10.74 10.83
C THR A 689 -10.22 -10.49 9.36
N LEU A 690 -11.16 -10.52 8.40
CA LEU A 690 -10.89 -10.17 7.00
C LEU A 690 -10.64 -8.68 6.77
N ASP A 691 -11.37 -7.79 7.44
CA ASP A 691 -11.15 -6.33 7.38
C ASP A 691 -9.74 -6.00 7.87
N ARG A 692 -9.33 -6.60 9.00
CA ARG A 692 -7.96 -6.50 9.52
C ARG A 692 -6.93 -7.09 8.55
N SER A 693 -7.24 -8.23 7.91
CA SER A 693 -6.39 -8.83 6.88
C SER A 693 -6.21 -7.93 5.65
N LYS A 694 -7.27 -7.21 5.24
CA LYS A 694 -7.23 -6.25 4.13
C LYS A 694 -6.37 -5.04 4.50
N ARG A 695 -6.61 -4.42 5.67
CA ARG A 695 -5.78 -3.30 6.17
C ARG A 695 -4.30 -3.65 6.28
N LEU A 696 -3.97 -4.86 6.76
CA LEU A 696 -2.59 -5.38 6.80
C LEU A 696 -1.91 -5.45 5.40
N THR A 697 -2.69 -5.63 4.32
CA THR A 697 -2.18 -5.53 2.93
C THR A 697 -2.12 -4.12 2.39
N ASP A 698 -3.02 -3.25 2.83
CA ASP A 698 -3.08 -1.85 2.39
C ASP A 698 -1.95 -1.03 3.03
N GLU A 699 -1.64 -1.27 4.31
CA GLU A 699 -0.47 -0.68 4.99
C GLU A 699 0.86 -1.04 4.32
N TYR A 700 1.04 -2.28 3.88
CA TYR A 700 2.23 -2.70 3.11
C TYR A 700 2.36 -1.88 1.83
N THR A 701 1.23 -1.68 1.15
CA THR A 701 1.12 -0.91 -0.09
C THR A 701 1.40 0.57 0.16
N GLU A 702 0.82 1.15 1.22
CA GLU A 702 1.10 2.50 1.69
C GLU A 702 2.59 2.70 2.02
N GLU A 703 3.26 1.77 2.71
CA GLU A 703 4.68 1.89 3.04
C GLU A 703 5.57 1.86 1.79
N LEU A 704 5.29 1.01 0.80
CA LEU A 704 6.01 1.03 -0.48
C LEU A 704 5.77 2.36 -1.24
N LEU A 705 4.56 2.91 -1.20
CA LEU A 705 4.22 4.21 -1.79
C LEU A 705 4.84 5.39 -1.04
N LYS A 706 5.12 5.28 0.26
CA LYS A 706 5.85 6.30 1.04
C LYS A 706 7.34 6.31 0.69
N ILE A 707 7.98 5.15 0.52
CA ILE A 707 9.45 5.06 0.43
C ILE A 707 10.03 5.11 -1.00
N PHE A 708 9.35 4.56 -2.02
CA PHE A 708 9.92 4.44 -3.37
C PHE A 708 9.74 5.67 -4.28
N PRO A 709 8.53 6.20 -4.54
CA PRO A 709 8.26 7.08 -5.69
C PRO A 709 9.20 8.28 -5.82
N GLN A 710 9.46 9.02 -4.73
CA GLN A 710 10.36 10.18 -4.75
C GLN A 710 11.80 9.79 -5.13
N LYS A 711 12.31 8.68 -4.56
CA LYS A 711 13.69 8.21 -4.79
C LYS A 711 13.86 7.68 -6.22
N VAL A 712 12.84 6.99 -6.73
CA VAL A 712 12.76 6.51 -8.12
C VAL A 712 12.71 7.71 -9.09
N GLN A 713 11.91 8.73 -8.82
CA GLN A 713 11.84 9.93 -9.67
C GLN A 713 13.18 10.69 -9.73
N ILE A 714 13.83 10.89 -8.57
CA ILE A 714 15.16 11.53 -8.47
C ILE A 714 16.20 10.76 -9.30
N LEU A 715 16.31 9.45 -9.09
CA LEU A 715 17.34 8.63 -9.75
C LEU A 715 17.02 8.40 -11.24
N GLY A 716 15.74 8.25 -11.60
CA GLY A 716 15.28 8.00 -12.95
C GLY A 716 15.50 9.19 -13.88
N LYS A 717 15.14 10.41 -13.44
CA LYS A 717 15.46 11.64 -14.15
C LYS A 717 16.96 11.79 -14.36
N ALA A 718 17.75 11.56 -13.31
CA ALA A 718 19.19 11.75 -13.31
C ALA A 718 19.98 10.76 -14.21
N LEU A 719 19.45 9.56 -14.42
CA LEU A 719 20.05 8.52 -15.27
C LEU A 719 19.44 8.43 -16.69
N GLY A 720 18.47 9.29 -17.01
CA GLY A 720 17.78 9.28 -18.31
C GLY A 720 16.94 8.02 -18.53
N ILE A 721 16.26 7.52 -17.48
CA ILE A 721 15.32 6.40 -17.56
C ILE A 721 14.00 6.90 -18.15
N HIS A 722 13.34 6.06 -18.95
CA HIS A 722 12.08 6.40 -19.61
C HIS A 722 10.96 6.68 -18.59
N GLU A 723 10.21 7.77 -18.77
CA GLU A 723 9.27 8.30 -17.77
C GLU A 723 8.19 7.29 -17.36
N ASN A 724 7.68 6.48 -18.29
CA ASN A 724 6.71 5.44 -17.95
C ASN A 724 7.30 4.41 -16.97
N SER A 725 8.57 4.01 -17.17
CA SER A 725 9.29 3.06 -16.32
C SER A 725 9.65 3.63 -14.94
N VAL A 726 9.73 4.97 -14.83
CA VAL A 726 9.86 5.69 -13.55
C VAL A 726 8.50 5.71 -12.84
N ARG A 727 7.43 6.04 -13.55
CA ARG A 727 6.05 6.15 -13.03
C ARG A 727 5.50 4.82 -12.51
N THR A 728 5.62 3.74 -13.29
CA THR A 728 5.02 2.43 -12.94
C THR A 728 5.92 1.57 -12.04
N TYR A 729 7.09 2.06 -11.60
CA TYR A 729 8.06 1.26 -10.84
C TYR A 729 7.44 0.68 -9.56
N THR A 730 6.90 1.54 -8.69
CA THR A 730 6.37 1.12 -7.38
C THR A 730 5.11 0.24 -7.56
N GLU A 731 4.25 0.60 -8.53
CA GLU A 731 3.06 -0.17 -8.90
C GLU A 731 3.42 -1.60 -9.37
N ALA A 732 4.46 -1.76 -10.20
CA ALA A 732 4.96 -3.06 -10.64
C ALA A 732 5.59 -3.86 -9.49
N GLU A 733 6.35 -3.21 -8.60
CA GLU A 733 6.95 -3.82 -7.41
C GLU A 733 5.92 -4.25 -6.34
N ILE A 734 4.71 -3.67 -6.36
CA ILE A 734 3.53 -4.10 -5.58
C ILE A 734 2.83 -5.26 -6.29
N ARG A 735 2.48 -5.11 -7.58
CA ARG A 735 1.74 -6.12 -8.37
C ARG A 735 2.48 -7.44 -8.55
N ALA A 736 3.81 -7.45 -8.46
CA ALA A 736 4.61 -8.66 -8.52
C ALA A 736 4.71 -9.42 -7.18
N GLY A 737 4.31 -8.81 -6.05
CA GLY A 737 4.42 -9.41 -4.73
C GLY A 737 3.20 -10.24 -4.34
N VAL A 738 3.40 -11.29 -3.52
CA VAL A 738 2.34 -12.12 -2.91
C VAL A 738 1.24 -11.27 -2.27
N ILE A 739 1.61 -10.12 -1.69
CA ILE A 739 0.72 -9.10 -1.11
C ILE A 739 -0.49 -8.78 -2.00
N PHE A 740 -0.32 -8.71 -3.32
CA PHE A 740 -1.37 -8.36 -4.26
C PHE A 740 -2.43 -9.47 -4.38
N GLN A 741 -2.01 -10.74 -4.37
CA GLN A 741 -2.91 -11.89 -4.39
C GLN A 741 -3.62 -12.07 -3.04
N VAL A 742 -2.92 -11.80 -1.92
CA VAL A 742 -3.54 -11.78 -0.58
C VAL A 742 -4.63 -10.70 -0.52
N SER A 743 -4.35 -9.49 -1.03
CA SER A 743 -5.33 -8.40 -1.07
C SER A 743 -6.54 -8.75 -1.95
N LYS A 744 -6.33 -9.31 -3.16
CA LYS A 744 -7.44 -9.79 -4.02
C LYS A 744 -8.28 -10.87 -3.33
N LEU A 745 -7.65 -11.80 -2.61
CA LEU A 745 -8.36 -12.84 -1.86
C LEU A 745 -9.16 -12.27 -0.68
N CYS A 746 -8.60 -11.31 0.07
CA CYS A 746 -9.33 -10.55 1.09
C CYS A 746 -10.58 -9.87 0.50
N THR A 747 -10.45 -9.15 -0.62
CA THR A 747 -11.58 -8.46 -1.26
C THR A 747 -12.67 -9.44 -1.73
N LEU A 748 -12.31 -10.57 -2.35
CA LEU A 748 -13.26 -11.61 -2.76
C LEU A 748 -14.01 -12.20 -1.56
N LEU A 749 -13.31 -12.52 -0.48
CA LEU A 749 -13.89 -13.08 0.74
C LEU A 749 -14.74 -12.04 1.50
N LEU A 750 -14.37 -10.77 1.52
CA LEU A 750 -15.17 -9.68 2.08
C LEU A 750 -16.47 -9.49 1.31
N LYS A 751 -16.43 -9.52 -0.04
CA LYS A 751 -17.64 -9.47 -0.87
C LYS A 751 -18.55 -10.68 -0.60
N ALA A 752 -17.99 -11.87 -0.39
CA ALA A 752 -18.74 -13.06 0.01
C ALA A 752 -19.38 -12.93 1.41
N VAL A 753 -18.65 -12.37 2.38
CA VAL A 753 -19.12 -12.13 3.75
C VAL A 753 -20.23 -11.07 3.80
N ARG A 754 -20.07 -9.94 3.09
CA ARG A 754 -21.09 -8.88 2.99
C ARG A 754 -22.38 -9.43 2.37
N ASN A 755 -22.27 -10.21 1.28
CA ASN A 755 -23.39 -10.93 0.66
C ASN A 755 -24.06 -11.94 1.61
N ALA A 756 -23.28 -12.65 2.45
CA ALA A 756 -23.82 -13.62 3.41
C ALA A 756 -24.56 -12.94 4.59
N LEU A 757 -24.18 -11.72 4.97
CA LEU A 757 -24.91 -10.87 5.93
C LEU A 757 -26.12 -10.16 5.31
N GLY A 758 -26.20 -10.09 3.98
CA GLY A 758 -27.21 -9.29 3.27
C GLY A 758 -26.92 -7.79 3.22
N SER A 759 -25.72 -7.35 3.62
CA SER A 759 -25.31 -5.94 3.50
C SER A 759 -25.04 -5.57 2.04
N GLN A 760 -25.48 -4.38 1.65
CA GLN A 760 -25.27 -3.84 0.30
C GLN A 760 -23.94 -3.06 0.17
N GLY A 761 -22.89 -3.39 0.94
CA GLY A 761 -21.59 -2.72 0.84
C GLY A 761 -21.56 -1.28 1.40
N TRP A 762 -22.56 -0.94 2.22
CA TRP A 762 -22.65 0.29 3.01
C TRP A 762 -22.95 -0.09 4.45
N ASP A 763 -22.30 0.58 5.41
CA ASP A 763 -22.75 0.59 6.80
C ASP A 763 -23.33 1.98 7.13
N VAL A 764 -24.54 2.01 7.67
CA VAL A 764 -25.25 3.25 8.02
C VAL A 764 -24.99 3.57 9.48
N LEU A 765 -24.35 4.71 9.72
CA LEU A 765 -23.97 5.17 11.06
C LEU A 765 -25.01 6.14 11.62
N VAL A 766 -25.45 7.11 10.79
CA VAL A 766 -26.56 8.01 11.08
C VAL A 766 -27.54 7.97 9.89
N PRO A 767 -28.72 7.32 10.03
CA PRO A 767 -29.72 7.23 8.96
C PRO A 767 -30.41 8.57 8.70
N GLY A 768 -31.00 8.71 7.51
CA GLY A 768 -31.77 9.90 7.12
C GLY A 768 -31.75 10.16 5.61
N ALA A 769 -32.20 11.35 5.22
CA ALA A 769 -32.16 11.80 3.82
C ALA A 769 -31.45 13.16 3.71
N ALA A 770 -30.47 13.25 2.82
CA ALA A 770 -29.69 14.45 2.55
C ALA A 770 -29.73 14.79 1.05
N PHE A 771 -29.73 16.08 0.73
CA PHE A 771 -29.64 16.61 -0.63
C PHE A 771 -28.56 17.69 -0.67
N GLY A 772 -27.59 17.56 -1.56
CA GLY A 772 -26.51 18.54 -1.65
C GLY A 772 -25.56 18.29 -2.81
N LYS A 773 -24.61 19.22 -2.98
CA LYS A 773 -23.51 19.05 -3.92
C LYS A 773 -22.48 18.09 -3.34
N LEU A 774 -22.07 17.08 -4.10
CA LEU A 774 -21.06 16.10 -3.68
C LEU A 774 -19.64 16.71 -3.79
N VAL A 775 -18.86 16.67 -2.71
CA VAL A 775 -17.52 17.27 -2.64
C VAL A 775 -16.56 16.31 -1.93
N GLN A 776 -15.46 15.91 -2.57
CA GLN A 776 -14.44 15.05 -1.94
C GLN A 776 -13.43 15.88 -1.13
N VAL A 777 -13.08 15.39 0.05
CA VAL A 777 -12.02 15.92 0.92
C VAL A 777 -11.19 14.78 1.51
N GLU A 778 -9.88 15.01 1.69
CA GLU A 778 -9.00 14.00 2.29
C GLU A 778 -9.34 13.75 3.77
N ARG A 779 -9.69 14.83 4.51
CA ARG A 779 -10.12 14.83 5.91
C ARG A 779 -11.08 16.00 6.18
N ILE A 780 -11.94 15.85 7.19
CA ILE A 780 -12.79 16.93 7.72
C ILE A 780 -11.93 17.79 8.66
N VAL A 781 -11.75 19.09 8.35
CA VAL A 781 -10.91 20.00 9.15
C VAL A 781 -11.64 21.33 9.39
N PRO A 782 -11.74 21.81 10.64
CA PRO A 782 -12.37 23.10 10.94
C PRO A 782 -11.77 24.26 10.12
N GLY A 783 -12.64 24.96 9.38
CA GLY A 783 -12.26 26.09 8.53
C GLY A 783 -11.54 25.75 7.21
N SER A 784 -11.50 24.48 6.76
CA SER A 784 -10.92 24.14 5.45
C SER A 784 -11.90 24.34 4.27
N LEU A 785 -13.20 24.39 4.54
CA LEU A 785 -14.24 24.61 3.53
C LEU A 785 -14.49 26.12 3.31
N PRO A 786 -14.75 26.56 2.06
CA PRO A 786 -14.96 27.97 1.75
C PRO A 786 -16.25 28.49 2.38
N SER A 787 -16.14 29.53 3.22
CA SER A 787 -17.23 30.12 4.01
C SER A 787 -18.30 30.88 3.20
N SER A 788 -18.34 30.69 1.88
CA SER A 788 -19.20 31.39 0.91
C SER A 788 -20.25 30.48 0.23
N ALA A 789 -20.44 29.26 0.74
CA ALA A 789 -21.39 28.30 0.22
C ALA A 789 -22.70 28.29 1.03
N GLU A 790 -23.72 29.05 0.58
CA GLU A 790 -25.10 28.94 1.08
C GLU A 790 -25.80 27.65 0.61
N VAL A 791 -25.13 26.86 -0.23
CA VAL A 791 -25.62 25.61 -0.82
C VAL A 791 -25.30 24.42 0.09
N PRO A 792 -26.24 23.47 0.31
CA PRO A 792 -25.97 22.26 1.08
C PRO A 792 -24.96 21.34 0.39
N ILE A 793 -24.05 20.75 1.17
CA ILE A 793 -22.95 19.89 0.72
C ILE A 793 -23.09 18.48 1.30
N ILE A 794 -22.79 17.47 0.48
CA ILE A 794 -22.53 16.11 0.93
C ILE A 794 -21.03 15.86 0.74
N LEU A 795 -20.32 15.52 1.81
CA LEU A 795 -18.87 15.27 1.75
C LEU A 795 -18.60 13.81 1.40
N VAL A 796 -17.68 13.56 0.47
CA VAL A 796 -16.97 12.28 0.35
C VAL A 796 -15.65 12.45 1.11
N VAL A 797 -15.38 11.58 2.08
CA VAL A 797 -14.24 11.71 2.98
C VAL A 797 -13.35 10.49 2.81
N ASN A 798 -12.07 10.71 2.50
CA ASN A 798 -11.13 9.61 2.28
C ASN A 798 -10.66 9.01 3.62
N LYS A 799 -10.45 9.86 4.64
CA LYS A 799 -9.97 9.46 5.98
C LYS A 799 -10.66 10.27 7.07
N ALA A 800 -11.04 9.58 8.14
CA ALA A 800 -11.52 10.18 9.38
C ALA A 800 -10.97 9.35 10.56
N ASP A 801 -10.43 10.03 11.57
CA ASP A 801 -9.90 9.41 12.79
C ASP A 801 -11.00 9.21 13.85
N GLY A 802 -12.21 9.73 13.65
CA GLY A 802 -13.37 9.58 14.55
C GLY A 802 -13.59 10.78 15.48
N ASP A 803 -12.60 11.64 15.62
CA ASP A 803 -12.68 12.89 16.38
C ASP A 803 -13.29 14.06 15.59
N GLU A 804 -13.57 13.92 14.28
CA GLU A 804 -13.86 15.06 13.40
C GLU A 804 -15.23 15.75 13.61
N GLU A 805 -15.18 16.99 14.14
CA GLU A 805 -16.35 17.86 14.32
C GLU A 805 -16.89 18.41 12.98
N VAL A 806 -17.81 17.65 12.35
CA VAL A 806 -18.44 17.99 11.05
C VAL A 806 -19.03 19.40 11.03
N THR A 807 -19.73 19.79 12.09
CA THR A 807 -20.37 21.11 12.25
C THR A 807 -19.38 22.28 12.26
N ALA A 808 -18.14 22.06 12.74
CA ALA A 808 -17.08 23.06 12.74
C ALA A 808 -16.31 23.15 11.41
N ALA A 809 -16.44 22.15 10.52
CA ALA A 809 -15.96 22.25 9.15
C ALA A 809 -16.89 23.11 8.27
N GLY A 810 -18.22 23.01 8.46
CA GLY A 810 -19.18 23.88 7.78
C GLY A 810 -20.64 23.63 8.16
N ARG A 811 -21.38 24.70 8.48
CA ARG A 811 -22.82 24.64 8.86
C ARG A 811 -23.77 24.21 7.72
N ASN A 812 -23.26 24.07 6.51
CA ASN A 812 -23.98 23.66 5.31
C ASN A 812 -23.72 22.20 4.89
N ILE A 813 -22.96 21.43 5.67
CA ILE A 813 -22.79 19.99 5.45
C ILE A 813 -24.07 19.28 5.92
N VAL A 814 -24.71 18.52 5.03
CA VAL A 814 -25.97 17.79 5.30
C VAL A 814 -25.82 16.27 5.21
N GLY A 815 -24.72 15.79 4.64
CA GLY A 815 -24.37 14.36 4.65
C GLY A 815 -22.86 14.12 4.54
N VAL A 816 -22.42 12.95 4.99
CA VAL A 816 -21.03 12.47 4.88
C VAL A 816 -21.03 11.01 4.42
N ILE A 817 -20.18 10.72 3.44
CA ILE A 817 -19.86 9.40 2.91
C ILE A 817 -18.37 9.16 3.18
N LEU A 818 -18.03 8.21 4.05
CA LEU A 818 -16.66 7.88 4.41
C LEU A 818 -16.16 6.63 3.67
N GLN A 819 -14.98 6.70 3.05
CA GLN A 819 -14.37 5.59 2.29
C GLN A 819 -13.65 4.54 3.19
N GLN A 820 -13.93 4.50 4.50
CA GLN A 820 -13.36 3.54 5.46
C GLN A 820 -14.29 3.31 6.68
N GLU A 821 -14.11 2.23 7.43
CA GLU A 821 -14.69 2.06 8.79
C GLU A 821 -14.29 3.21 9.75
N LEU A 822 -15.19 3.59 10.66
CA LEU A 822 -14.91 4.52 11.78
C LEU A 822 -14.41 3.79 13.04
N PRO A 823 -13.35 4.29 13.71
CA PRO A 823 -12.84 3.77 14.99
C PRO A 823 -13.86 3.69 16.13
N HIS A 824 -14.76 4.67 16.23
CA HIS A 824 -15.82 4.76 17.23
C HIS A 824 -16.99 5.59 16.69
N LEU A 825 -18.19 5.44 17.27
CA LEU A 825 -19.42 6.10 16.83
C LEU A 825 -19.74 7.42 17.54
N SER A 826 -19.13 7.68 18.70
CA SER A 826 -19.71 8.58 19.71
C SER A 826 -19.87 10.05 19.31
N HIS A 827 -19.17 10.56 18.29
CA HIS A 827 -19.11 12.02 18.00
C HIS A 827 -19.34 12.45 16.54
N LEU A 828 -19.49 11.54 15.57
CA LEU A 828 -19.67 11.91 14.17
C LEU A 828 -21.15 11.98 13.76
N GLY A 829 -21.61 13.20 13.47
CA GLY A 829 -22.83 13.41 12.69
C GLY A 829 -24.10 13.75 13.48
N GLU A 830 -24.01 14.45 14.61
CA GLU A 830 -25.19 15.10 15.21
C GLU A 830 -25.94 15.92 14.15
N LYS A 831 -27.12 15.42 13.73
CA LYS A 831 -28.01 15.99 12.68
C LYS A 831 -27.47 15.93 11.24
N VAL A 832 -26.49 15.07 10.93
CA VAL A 832 -25.92 14.90 9.58
C VAL A 832 -25.98 13.43 9.15
N VAL A 833 -26.53 13.14 7.95
CA VAL A 833 -26.64 11.76 7.45
C VAL A 833 -25.25 11.18 7.23
N PHE A 834 -24.92 10.07 7.88
CA PHE A 834 -23.56 9.51 7.89
C PHE A 834 -23.56 8.04 7.48
N VAL A 835 -22.78 7.71 6.45
CA VAL A 835 -22.60 6.34 5.93
C VAL A 835 -21.12 6.06 5.64
N THR A 836 -20.70 4.80 5.78
CA THR A 836 -19.43 4.32 5.22
C THR A 836 -19.69 3.55 3.93
N CYS A 837 -18.72 3.54 3.02
CA CYS A 837 -18.75 2.66 1.85
C CYS A 837 -17.35 2.06 1.64
N GLU A 838 -17.29 0.73 1.61
CA GLU A 838 -16.05 -0.06 1.45
C GLU A 838 -16.12 -1.01 0.24
N ASP A 839 -17.04 -0.77 -0.70
CA ASP A 839 -17.22 -1.56 -1.92
C ASP A 839 -16.61 -0.77 -3.09
N ASP A 840 -15.45 -1.19 -3.59
CA ASP A 840 -14.64 -0.45 -4.58
C ASP A 840 -15.45 -0.06 -5.84
N GLU A 841 -16.40 -0.91 -6.25
CA GLU A 841 -17.33 -0.64 -7.36
C GLU A 841 -18.22 0.58 -7.07
N LYS A 842 -18.71 0.70 -5.82
CA LYS A 842 -19.56 1.82 -5.38
C LYS A 842 -18.76 3.07 -5.07
N VAL A 843 -17.53 2.92 -4.58
CA VAL A 843 -16.59 4.04 -4.42
C VAL A 843 -16.32 4.67 -5.79
N ALA A 844 -16.09 3.87 -6.84
CA ALA A 844 -15.97 4.39 -8.21
C ALA A 844 -17.25 5.08 -8.72
N ASP A 845 -18.44 4.51 -8.44
CA ASP A 845 -19.72 5.18 -8.75
C ASP A 845 -19.84 6.55 -8.04
N ILE A 846 -19.51 6.61 -6.74
CA ILE A 846 -19.52 7.84 -5.93
C ILE A 846 -18.52 8.87 -6.48
N GLU A 847 -17.31 8.44 -6.87
CA GLU A 847 -16.29 9.32 -7.44
C GLU A 847 -16.71 9.87 -8.81
N SER A 848 -17.46 9.10 -9.61
CA SER A 848 -18.05 9.58 -10.88
C SER A 848 -19.08 10.70 -10.69
N LEU A 849 -19.67 10.81 -9.50
CA LEU A 849 -20.69 11.81 -9.15
C LEU A 849 -20.10 13.08 -8.50
N ILE A 850 -18.79 13.14 -8.23
CA ILE A 850 -18.16 14.30 -7.57
C ILE A 850 -18.43 15.59 -8.35
N GLY A 851 -18.82 16.64 -7.61
CA GLY A 851 -19.19 17.94 -8.16
C GLY A 851 -20.64 18.05 -8.64
N SER A 852 -21.39 16.94 -8.72
CA SER A 852 -22.82 16.94 -9.05
C SER A 852 -23.71 17.17 -7.82
N TYR A 853 -24.99 17.46 -8.05
CA TYR A 853 -26.00 17.39 -6.99
C TYR A 853 -26.52 15.97 -6.87
N VAL A 854 -26.62 15.48 -5.63
CA VAL A 854 -27.08 14.13 -5.32
C VAL A 854 -28.05 14.13 -4.14
N ARG A 855 -28.95 13.15 -4.15
CA ARG A 855 -29.82 12.79 -3.03
C ARG A 855 -29.34 11.47 -2.43
N LEU A 856 -28.96 11.52 -1.16
CA LEU A 856 -28.50 10.39 -0.35
C LEU A 856 -29.63 10.00 0.60
N GLU A 857 -30.11 8.77 0.50
CA GLU A 857 -31.14 8.19 1.38
C GLU A 857 -30.54 6.97 2.10
N ALA A 858 -30.32 7.08 3.41
CA ALA A 858 -29.67 6.07 4.24
C ALA A 858 -30.63 5.48 5.27
N SER A 859 -30.72 4.15 5.33
CA SER A 859 -31.64 3.42 6.21
C SER A 859 -31.06 2.09 6.67
N THR A 860 -31.67 1.48 7.69
CA THR A 860 -31.33 0.11 8.13
C THR A 860 -31.62 -0.98 7.07
N ALA A 861 -32.31 -0.64 5.98
CA ALA A 861 -32.53 -1.52 4.82
C ALA A 861 -31.50 -1.30 3.68
N GLY A 862 -30.61 -0.31 3.80
CA GLY A 862 -29.59 0.04 2.80
C GLY A 862 -29.52 1.54 2.49
N VAL A 863 -28.59 1.89 1.60
CA VAL A 863 -28.32 3.26 1.15
C VAL A 863 -28.61 3.40 -0.34
N ASN A 864 -29.20 4.53 -0.72
CA ASN A 864 -29.51 4.88 -2.10
C ASN A 864 -28.92 6.26 -2.43
N LEU A 865 -28.08 6.35 -3.46
CA LEU A 865 -27.46 7.60 -3.91
C LEU A 865 -27.90 7.85 -5.36
N LYS A 866 -28.55 8.98 -5.62
CA LYS A 866 -29.09 9.33 -6.94
C LYS A 866 -28.65 10.72 -7.37
N LEU A 867 -28.25 10.85 -8.63
CA LEU A 867 -28.06 12.14 -9.31
C LEU A 867 -29.39 12.90 -9.34
N SER A 868 -29.40 14.17 -8.94
CA SER A 868 -30.58 15.05 -9.00
C SER A 868 -30.38 16.17 -10.02
N SER A 869 -31.35 16.32 -10.92
CA SER A 869 -31.40 17.44 -11.87
C SER A 869 -32.40 18.49 -11.37
N SER A 870 -31.86 19.64 -10.94
CA SER A 870 -32.58 20.78 -10.35
C SER A 870 -33.06 20.62 -8.89
N VAL A 871 -33.58 21.72 -8.34
CA VAL A 871 -34.02 21.86 -6.94
C VAL A 871 -35.55 21.77 -6.93
N ASP A 872 -36.07 20.55 -6.89
CA ASP A 872 -37.52 20.31 -6.81
C ASP A 872 -38.04 20.60 -5.39
N THR A 873 -38.64 21.78 -5.21
CA THR A 873 -39.39 22.14 -4.01
C THR A 873 -40.78 21.50 -4.01
N ASP A 874 -40.82 20.18 -3.86
CA ASP A 874 -42.07 19.41 -3.83
C ASP A 874 -42.63 19.30 -2.40
N ASP A 875 -43.11 20.44 -1.89
CA ASP A 875 -43.78 20.55 -0.58
C ASP A 875 -45.25 20.12 -0.70
N ASN A 876 -45.55 18.85 -0.38
CA ASN A 876 -46.91 18.33 -0.54
C ASN A 876 -47.30 17.17 0.40
N THR A 877 -47.02 17.31 1.71
CA THR A 877 -47.62 16.46 2.76
C THR A 877 -48.70 17.22 3.52
N THR A 878 -49.90 17.32 2.95
CA THR A 878 -51.05 18.02 3.53
C THR A 878 -51.59 17.33 4.80
N THR A 879 -50.95 17.57 5.96
CA THR A 879 -51.54 17.30 7.28
C THR A 879 -52.51 18.41 7.65
N LYS A 880 -53.69 18.03 8.16
CA LYS A 880 -54.79 18.97 8.41
C LYS A 880 -54.52 19.78 9.68
N SER A 881 -54.57 21.10 9.57
CA SER A 881 -54.57 22.02 10.71
C SER A 881 -55.91 21.98 11.47
N SER A 882 -56.03 21.07 12.43
CA SER A 882 -57.04 21.21 13.50
C SER A 882 -56.53 22.19 14.55
N SER A 883 -57.11 23.38 14.58
CA SER A 883 -56.82 24.41 15.59
C SER A 883 -57.42 24.04 16.95
N ASP A 884 -56.58 23.86 17.96
CA ASP A 884 -56.97 23.89 19.38
C ASP A 884 -55.91 24.67 20.18
N ASP A 885 -56.16 25.97 20.37
CA ASP A 885 -55.32 26.86 21.17
C ASP A 885 -55.43 26.51 22.66
N SER A 886 -54.46 25.75 23.18
CA SER A 886 -54.28 25.52 24.62
C SER A 886 -52.88 25.92 25.06
N VAL A 887 -52.70 27.23 25.27
CA VAL A 887 -51.41 27.81 25.70
C VAL A 887 -51.06 27.35 27.12
N PHE A 888 -50.21 26.33 27.21
CA PHE A 888 -49.34 26.10 28.36
C PHE A 888 -47.94 26.62 28.04
N GLY A 889 -47.68 27.85 28.48
CA GLY A 889 -46.36 28.46 28.35
C GLY A 889 -45.34 27.74 29.24
N VAL A 890 -44.50 26.91 28.62
CA VAL A 890 -43.25 26.45 29.24
C VAL A 890 -42.19 27.49 28.89
N GLU A 891 -41.66 28.19 29.90
CA GLU A 891 -40.57 29.13 29.70
C GLU A 891 -39.33 28.40 29.19
N VAL A 892 -38.80 28.82 28.04
CA VAL A 892 -37.51 28.31 27.54
C VAL A 892 -36.42 28.82 28.48
N PRO A 893 -35.68 27.95 29.19
CA PRO A 893 -34.63 28.41 30.09
C PRO A 893 -33.49 28.98 29.26
N SER A 894 -33.34 30.30 29.25
CA SER A 894 -32.18 30.95 28.67
C SER A 894 -30.96 30.59 29.52
N PHE A 895 -30.23 29.54 29.13
CA PHE A 895 -28.92 29.22 29.67
C PHE A 895 -27.94 30.33 29.26
N SER A 896 -27.92 31.40 30.06
CA SER A 896 -26.85 32.37 30.04
C SER A 896 -25.55 31.63 30.35
N ALA A 897 -24.57 31.70 29.44
CA ALA A 897 -23.19 31.42 29.81
C ALA A 897 -22.88 32.23 31.07
N GLY A 898 -22.51 31.52 32.15
CA GLY A 898 -22.41 32.11 33.47
C GLY A 898 -21.31 33.16 33.49
N ARG A 899 -21.68 34.44 33.39
CA ARG A 899 -20.75 35.53 33.67
C ARG A 899 -20.22 35.32 35.08
N ILE A 900 -18.95 34.92 35.17
CA ILE A 900 -18.22 34.88 36.42
C ILE A 900 -18.11 36.34 36.88
N SER A 901 -19.06 36.75 37.71
CA SER A 901 -19.00 38.04 38.41
C SER A 901 -17.71 38.10 39.21
N ASN A 902 -16.99 39.21 39.07
CA ASN A 902 -15.70 39.51 39.70
C ASN A 902 -15.42 38.69 40.97
N PHE A 903 -14.30 37.95 41.00
CA PHE A 903 -13.82 37.15 42.13
C PHE A 903 -14.19 37.74 43.49
N ASP A 904 -15.25 37.20 44.10
CA ASP A 904 -15.62 37.55 45.47
C ASP A 904 -14.55 36.97 46.40
N GLN A 905 -13.91 37.84 47.18
CA GLN A 905 -12.71 37.51 47.97
C GLN A 905 -13.01 36.67 49.24
N GLY A 906 -14.05 35.82 49.19
CA GLY A 906 -14.56 35.03 50.30
C GLY A 906 -14.15 33.55 50.31
N ALA A 907 -13.65 33.01 49.19
CA ALA A 907 -13.29 31.59 49.07
C ALA A 907 -11.76 31.37 49.06
N SER A 908 -11.18 31.19 50.24
CA SER A 908 -9.89 30.47 50.36
C SER A 908 -10.12 28.99 50.02
N SER A 909 -9.25 28.27 49.31
CA SER A 909 -7.83 28.53 49.00
C SER A 909 -7.40 27.81 47.72
N GLY A 910 -6.18 28.06 47.23
CA GLY A 910 -5.54 27.29 46.15
C GLY A 910 -5.14 25.87 46.61
N GLY A 911 -6.13 25.01 46.86
CA GLY A 911 -5.99 23.65 47.36
C GLY A 911 -6.67 22.62 46.47
N VAL A 912 -6.43 21.35 46.77
CA VAL A 912 -7.00 20.20 46.04
C VAL A 912 -8.36 19.84 46.63
N VAL A 913 -9.38 19.70 45.76
CA VAL A 913 -10.74 19.28 46.11
C VAL A 913 -10.83 17.74 45.99
N LEU A 914 -11.56 17.06 46.88
CA LEU A 914 -11.83 15.63 46.74
C LEU A 914 -12.95 15.38 45.73
N LEU A 915 -12.88 14.29 44.96
CA LEU A 915 -13.84 14.04 43.88
C LEU A 915 -15.34 14.07 44.32
N PRO A 916 -15.76 13.55 45.48
CA PRO A 916 -17.16 13.65 45.93
C PRO A 916 -17.64 15.08 46.19
N ASP A 917 -16.72 16.01 46.46
CA ASP A 917 -16.99 17.43 46.76
C ASP A 917 -16.87 18.34 45.51
N ALA A 918 -16.71 17.75 44.31
CA ALA A 918 -16.53 18.49 43.06
C ALA A 918 -17.86 19.02 42.50
N GLU A 919 -17.95 20.34 42.32
CA GLU A 919 -19.11 21.00 41.72
C GLU A 919 -18.81 21.58 40.33
N THR A 920 -19.83 21.66 39.46
CA THR A 920 -19.69 22.17 38.09
C THR A 920 -19.07 23.57 38.04
N HIS A 921 -19.37 24.42 39.02
CA HIS A 921 -18.92 25.81 39.08
C HIS A 921 -17.48 25.99 39.59
N THR A 922 -16.89 24.96 40.23
CA THR A 922 -15.49 24.97 40.73
C THR A 922 -14.57 24.06 39.94
N SER A 923 -15.12 22.97 39.38
CA SER A 923 -14.38 21.82 38.87
C SER A 923 -14.76 21.41 37.43
N GLY A 924 -15.77 22.04 36.83
CA GLY A 924 -16.29 21.70 35.50
C GLY A 924 -17.26 20.50 35.51
N ALA A 925 -17.99 20.34 34.40
CA ALA A 925 -19.10 19.38 34.31
C ALA A 925 -18.63 17.92 34.47
N LYS A 926 -17.52 17.56 33.81
CA LYS A 926 -16.93 16.21 33.84
C LYS A 926 -16.55 15.77 35.26
N ALA A 927 -15.77 16.58 35.97
CA ALA A 927 -15.38 16.27 37.35
C ALA A 927 -16.57 16.18 38.31
N ALA A 928 -17.57 17.07 38.17
CA ALA A 928 -18.78 17.04 38.98
C ALA A 928 -19.65 15.79 38.71
N ALA A 929 -19.74 15.36 37.44
CA ALA A 929 -20.41 14.11 37.08
C ALA A 929 -19.70 12.90 37.71
N CYS A 930 -18.36 12.89 37.72
CA CYS A 930 -17.56 11.85 38.39
C CYS A 930 -17.72 11.87 39.93
N GLY A 931 -17.87 13.03 40.55
CA GLY A 931 -18.25 13.15 41.98
C GLY A 931 -19.62 12.57 42.30
N ARG A 932 -20.63 12.87 41.46
CA ARG A 932 -21.96 12.26 41.55
C ARG A 932 -21.92 10.74 41.32
N LEU A 933 -21.12 10.26 40.36
CA LEU A 933 -20.91 8.82 40.14
C LEU A 933 -20.34 8.14 41.39
N SER A 934 -19.34 8.72 42.06
CA SER A 934 -18.76 8.18 43.31
C SER A 934 -19.79 8.07 44.44
N SER A 935 -20.77 8.97 44.47
CA SER A 935 -21.91 8.90 45.40
C SER A 935 -22.95 7.83 44.99
N LEU A 936 -23.12 7.58 43.69
CA LEU A 936 -24.05 6.58 43.17
C LEU A 936 -23.52 5.14 43.27
N SER A 937 -22.21 4.93 43.11
CA SER A 937 -21.59 3.60 43.22
C SER A 937 -21.76 2.99 44.62
N ALA A 938 -21.71 3.82 45.66
CA ALA A 938 -22.01 3.44 47.06
C ALA A 938 -23.47 2.99 47.30
N VAL A 939 -24.37 3.20 46.32
CA VAL A 939 -25.77 2.72 46.33
C VAL A 939 -25.98 1.64 45.25
N SER A 940 -24.92 1.25 44.52
CA SER A 940 -24.98 0.33 43.37
C SER A 940 -24.78 -1.15 43.71
N ASP A 941 -24.55 -1.50 44.98
CA ASP A 941 -24.29 -2.88 45.47
C ASP A 941 -25.21 -3.96 44.88
N LYS A 942 -26.44 -3.58 44.52
CA LYS A 942 -27.43 -4.42 43.82
C LYS A 942 -28.26 -3.60 42.83
N VAL A 943 -27.64 -3.18 41.73
CA VAL A 943 -28.39 -2.79 40.53
C VAL A 943 -28.98 -4.05 39.90
N TYR A 944 -30.24 -3.99 39.48
CA TYR A 944 -30.92 -5.05 38.74
C TYR A 944 -31.55 -4.47 37.48
N SER A 945 -31.48 -5.22 36.37
CA SER A 945 -32.51 -5.09 35.32
C SER A 945 -33.83 -5.66 35.81
N ASP A 946 -34.96 -5.34 35.17
CA ASP A 946 -36.26 -5.89 35.55
C ASP A 946 -36.35 -7.43 35.34
N GLN A 947 -35.39 -8.01 34.60
CA GLN A 947 -35.16 -9.46 34.46
C GLN A 947 -34.32 -10.07 35.61
N GLY A 948 -33.88 -9.27 36.59
CA GLY A 948 -33.19 -9.73 37.79
C GLY A 948 -31.69 -10.04 37.65
N VAL A 949 -31.02 -9.58 36.59
CA VAL A 949 -29.56 -9.75 36.45
C VAL A 949 -28.85 -8.78 37.41
N PRO A 950 -28.07 -9.26 38.40
CA PRO A 950 -27.36 -8.38 39.32
C PRO A 950 -26.14 -7.75 38.65
N ALA A 951 -26.03 -6.43 38.77
CA ALA A 951 -24.83 -5.68 38.48
C ALA A 951 -24.53 -4.70 39.63
N SER A 952 -23.30 -4.24 39.66
CA SER A 952 -22.82 -3.14 40.50
C SER A 952 -21.68 -2.47 39.74
N PHE A 953 -21.34 -1.24 40.11
CA PHE A 953 -20.21 -0.54 39.52
C PHE A 953 -19.41 0.23 40.56
N LEU A 954 -18.11 0.33 40.31
CA LEU A 954 -17.16 1.10 41.09
C LEU A 954 -16.77 2.36 40.31
N VAL A 955 -16.11 3.30 40.98
CA VAL A 955 -15.61 4.55 40.39
C VAL A 955 -14.18 4.73 40.89
N PRO A 956 -13.20 5.10 40.04
CA PRO A 956 -11.82 5.31 40.48
C PRO A 956 -11.72 6.39 41.57
N SER A 957 -10.78 6.21 42.50
CA SER A 957 -10.41 7.24 43.47
C SER A 957 -10.00 8.52 42.73
N GLY A 958 -10.36 9.71 43.23
CA GLY A 958 -10.09 10.95 42.50
C GLY A 958 -10.00 12.22 43.34
N ALA A 959 -9.42 13.24 42.74
CA ALA A 959 -9.27 14.60 43.25
C ALA A 959 -9.28 15.61 42.10
N VAL A 960 -9.47 16.90 42.39
CA VAL A 960 -9.54 17.97 41.38
C VAL A 960 -8.69 19.17 41.78
N LEU A 961 -7.96 19.74 40.81
CA LEU A 961 -7.41 21.09 40.89
C LEU A 961 -8.46 22.04 40.29
N PRO A 962 -9.12 22.91 41.08
CA PRO A 962 -10.25 23.72 40.61
C PRO A 962 -9.84 24.84 39.65
N PHE A 963 -10.83 25.49 39.02
CA PHE A 963 -10.63 26.71 38.23
C PHE A 963 -9.89 27.79 39.05
N GLY A 964 -9.07 28.61 38.39
CA GLY A 964 -8.14 29.55 39.03
C GLY A 964 -6.79 28.93 39.40
N SER A 965 -6.63 27.60 39.39
CA SER A 965 -5.35 26.96 39.73
C SER A 965 -4.24 27.28 38.74
N MET A 966 -4.53 27.36 37.44
CA MET A 966 -3.55 27.73 36.41
C MET A 966 -3.18 29.21 36.55
N GLU A 967 -4.20 30.05 36.69
CA GLU A 967 -4.13 31.49 36.79
C GLU A 967 -3.27 31.93 38.00
N LEU A 968 -3.43 31.27 39.15
CA LEU A 968 -2.58 31.48 40.33
C LEU A 968 -1.10 31.11 40.11
N GLU A 969 -0.77 30.10 39.30
CA GLU A 969 0.63 29.82 38.96
C GLU A 969 1.17 30.80 37.90
N ILE A 970 0.33 31.29 36.98
CA ILE A 970 0.69 32.38 36.06
C ILE A 970 1.06 33.65 36.84
N GLU A 971 0.25 34.04 37.84
CA GLU A 971 0.54 35.18 38.71
C GLU A 971 1.86 35.01 39.47
N LYS A 972 2.08 33.84 40.11
CA LYS A 972 3.34 33.52 40.80
C LYS A 972 4.56 33.54 39.87
N SER A 973 4.38 33.21 38.58
CA SER A 973 5.44 33.28 37.57
C SER A 973 5.76 34.71 37.09
N ASN A 974 4.91 35.70 37.39
CA ASN A 974 4.93 37.07 36.85
C ASN A 974 4.67 37.13 35.32
N SER A 975 4.02 36.13 34.73
CA SER A 975 3.77 36.06 33.28
C SER A 975 2.41 36.65 32.85
N THR A 976 1.62 37.20 33.78
CA THR A 976 0.24 37.63 33.54
C THR A 976 0.10 38.63 32.39
N GLU A 977 0.98 39.63 32.28
CA GLU A 977 0.95 40.61 31.19
C GLU A 977 1.21 39.96 29.82
N ALA A 978 2.16 39.01 29.74
CA ALA A 978 2.49 38.29 28.53
C ALA A 978 1.35 37.34 28.11
N PHE A 979 0.77 36.62 29.06
CA PHE A 979 -0.40 35.77 28.86
C PHE A 979 -1.58 36.57 28.30
N SER A 980 -1.96 37.69 28.95
CA SER A 980 -3.06 38.55 28.49
C SER A 980 -2.79 39.14 27.10
N SER A 981 -1.58 39.61 26.83
CA SER A 981 -1.19 40.19 25.54
C SER A 981 -1.23 39.18 24.38
N ILE A 982 -0.83 37.93 24.61
CA ILE A 982 -0.97 36.85 23.63
C ILE A 982 -2.45 36.51 23.42
N LEU A 983 -3.24 36.43 24.51
CA LEU A 983 -4.65 36.09 24.47
C LEU A 983 -5.50 37.10 23.69
N GLU A 984 -5.30 38.41 23.91
CA GLU A 984 -5.97 39.47 23.13
C GLU A 984 -5.64 39.40 21.64
N ARG A 985 -4.38 39.08 21.29
CA ARG A 985 -3.96 38.87 19.90
C ARG A 985 -4.64 37.64 19.30
N ILE A 986 -4.80 36.56 20.06
CA ILE A 986 -5.53 35.34 19.65
C ILE A 986 -7.02 35.61 19.37
N GLU A 987 -7.67 36.62 19.95
CA GLU A 987 -9.05 36.97 19.56
C GLU A 987 -9.12 37.54 18.13
N THR A 988 -8.09 38.26 17.68
CA THR A 988 -8.08 39.00 16.40
C THR A 988 -7.24 38.40 15.28
N ALA A 989 -6.36 37.44 15.57
CA ALA A 989 -5.42 36.86 14.61
C ALA A 989 -6.09 36.18 13.41
N LYS A 990 -5.51 36.35 12.22
CA LYS A 990 -6.05 35.76 10.98
C LYS A 990 -5.66 34.29 10.81
N LEU A 991 -6.49 33.56 10.06
CA LEU A 991 -6.19 32.19 9.60
C LEU A 991 -5.14 32.19 8.49
N GLU A 992 -5.27 33.15 7.57
CA GLU A 992 -4.34 33.38 6.47
C GLU A 992 -2.95 33.78 7.01
N ALA A 993 -1.90 33.17 6.47
CA ALA A 993 -0.49 33.32 6.88
C ALA A 993 -0.08 32.75 8.26
N GLY A 994 -0.94 31.98 8.94
CA GLY A 994 -0.52 31.14 10.09
C GLY A 994 -0.20 31.91 11.39
N GLU A 995 -0.60 33.17 11.49
CA GLU A 995 -0.39 34.01 12.70
C GLU A 995 -0.99 33.36 13.95
N LEU A 996 -2.20 32.81 13.83
CA LEU A 996 -2.88 32.10 14.92
C LEU A 996 -2.06 30.92 15.45
N ASP A 997 -1.40 30.17 14.58
CA ASP A 997 -0.70 28.94 14.92
C ASP A 997 0.56 29.26 15.76
N VAL A 998 1.27 30.33 15.40
CA VAL A 998 2.40 30.88 16.17
C VAL A 998 1.95 31.38 17.54
N LEU A 999 0.80 32.06 17.62
CA LEU A 999 0.26 32.57 18.89
C LEU A 999 -0.20 31.45 19.83
N CYS A 1000 -0.91 30.45 19.30
CA CYS A 1000 -1.29 29.25 20.07
C CYS A 1000 -0.05 28.55 20.61
N HIS A 1001 1.02 28.41 19.81
CA HIS A 1001 2.27 27.80 20.26
C HIS A 1001 2.97 28.62 21.36
N GLN A 1002 3.07 29.96 21.19
CA GLN A 1002 3.62 30.85 22.22
C GLN A 1002 2.86 30.79 23.55
N LEU A 1003 1.52 30.67 23.51
CA LEU A 1003 0.70 30.53 24.70
C LEU A 1003 0.88 29.16 25.37
N GLN A 1004 0.99 28.09 24.57
CA GLN A 1004 1.30 26.75 25.08
C GLN A 1004 2.70 26.68 25.70
N GLU A 1005 3.75 27.23 25.08
CA GLU A 1005 5.10 27.27 25.66
C GLU A 1005 5.12 27.99 27.03
N LEU A 1006 4.41 29.11 27.15
CA LEU A 1006 4.24 29.83 28.41
C LEU A 1006 3.61 28.93 29.48
N ILE A 1007 2.50 28.25 29.17
CA ILE A 1007 1.77 27.39 30.12
C ILE A 1007 2.55 26.11 30.46
N LEU A 1008 3.23 25.50 29.49
CA LEU A 1008 4.11 24.34 29.69
C LEU A 1008 5.32 24.66 30.58
N SER A 1009 5.71 25.93 30.70
CA SER A 1009 6.77 26.36 31.63
C SER A 1009 6.31 26.44 33.10
N LEU A 1010 4.99 26.54 33.34
CA LEU A 1010 4.39 26.54 34.68
C LEU A 1010 4.53 25.16 35.33
N LYS A 1011 4.41 25.12 36.66
CA LYS A 1011 4.28 23.89 37.44
C LYS A 1011 3.31 24.12 38.61
N PRO A 1012 2.48 23.13 38.99
CA PRO A 1012 1.64 23.24 40.18
C PRO A 1012 2.51 23.45 41.43
N SER A 1013 2.10 24.37 42.31
CA SER A 1013 2.85 24.66 43.54
C SER A 1013 2.94 23.46 44.48
N LYS A 1014 3.98 23.46 45.34
CA LYS A 1014 4.33 22.31 46.18
C LYS A 1014 3.16 21.83 47.06
N ASP A 1015 2.33 22.73 47.57
CA ASP A 1015 1.19 22.38 48.42
C ASP A 1015 0.13 21.55 47.69
N ILE A 1016 -0.03 21.72 46.37
CA ILE A 1016 -0.87 20.87 45.52
C ILE A 1016 -0.25 19.47 45.42
N ILE A 1017 1.04 19.39 45.08
CA ILE A 1017 1.77 18.11 44.91
C ILE A 1017 1.82 17.31 46.23
N ASP A 1018 2.17 17.97 47.33
CA ASP A 1018 2.18 17.37 48.67
C ASP A 1018 0.77 16.95 49.13
N SER A 1019 -0.31 17.52 48.57
CA SER A 1019 -1.70 17.13 48.88
C SER A 1019 -2.16 15.94 48.03
N ILE A 1020 -1.86 15.92 46.74
CA ILE A 1020 -2.05 14.75 45.86
C ILE A 1020 -1.32 13.53 46.43
N GLY A 1021 -0.08 13.71 46.90
CA GLY A 1021 0.71 12.67 47.58
C GLY A 1021 0.21 12.23 48.96
N ARG A 1022 -0.86 12.83 49.51
CA ARG A 1022 -1.59 12.34 50.70
C ARG A 1022 -2.88 11.60 50.32
N ILE A 1023 -3.49 11.96 49.19
CA ILE A 1023 -4.74 11.36 48.70
C ILE A 1023 -4.46 10.00 48.06
N PHE A 1024 -3.41 9.89 47.25
CA PHE A 1024 -3.09 8.67 46.51
C PHE A 1024 -1.88 7.92 47.09
N PRO A 1025 -1.87 6.57 47.08
CA PRO A 1025 -0.69 5.78 47.41
C PRO A 1025 0.52 6.13 46.55
N SER A 1026 1.72 6.13 47.12
CA SER A 1026 2.96 6.49 46.42
C SER A 1026 3.34 5.56 45.26
N ASN A 1027 2.75 4.36 45.22
CA ASN A 1027 2.87 3.36 44.15
C ASN A 1027 1.65 3.29 43.22
N ALA A 1028 0.66 4.17 43.38
CA ALA A 1028 -0.47 4.28 42.46
C ALA A 1028 -0.02 4.86 41.11
N ARG A 1029 -0.87 4.70 40.10
CA ARG A 1029 -0.77 5.38 38.80
C ARG A 1029 -1.98 6.28 38.65
N LEU A 1030 -1.81 7.42 38.01
CA LEU A 1030 -2.84 8.43 37.82
C LEU A 1030 -3.07 8.68 36.34
N ILE A 1031 -4.30 9.07 36.02
CA ILE A 1031 -4.65 9.75 34.78
C ILE A 1031 -5.04 11.19 35.13
N VAL A 1032 -4.50 12.13 34.36
CA VAL A 1032 -4.67 13.58 34.58
C VAL A 1032 -5.52 14.09 33.41
N ARG A 1033 -6.83 14.25 33.64
CA ARG A 1033 -7.84 14.59 32.63
C ARG A 1033 -8.22 16.07 32.69
N SER A 1034 -8.51 16.64 31.54
CA SER A 1034 -9.14 17.96 31.37
C SER A 1034 -10.58 17.99 31.92
N SER A 1035 -10.99 19.11 32.52
CA SER A 1035 -12.36 19.41 32.92
C SER A 1035 -12.61 20.92 32.82
N ALA A 1036 -12.91 21.40 31.61
CA ALA A 1036 -13.07 22.83 31.33
C ALA A 1036 -14.47 23.36 31.70
N ASN A 1037 -14.58 24.68 31.89
CA ASN A 1037 -15.88 25.37 32.00
C ASN A 1037 -16.60 25.54 30.65
N VAL A 1038 -15.87 25.32 29.55
CA VAL A 1038 -16.29 25.41 28.14
C VAL A 1038 -16.21 24.04 27.45
N GLU A 1039 -16.29 22.96 28.23
CA GLU A 1039 -16.60 21.61 27.74
C GLU A 1039 -18.12 21.44 27.64
N ASP A 1040 -18.60 20.65 26.68
CA ASP A 1040 -20.01 20.30 26.46
C ASP A 1040 -20.98 21.50 26.28
N LEU A 1041 -20.55 22.54 25.55
CA LEU A 1041 -21.42 23.67 25.17
C LEU A 1041 -22.38 23.29 24.03
N ALA A 1042 -23.63 23.74 24.11
CA ALA A 1042 -24.66 23.44 23.11
C ALA A 1042 -24.26 23.92 21.70
N GLY A 1043 -24.00 22.96 20.80
CA GLY A 1043 -23.54 23.22 19.43
C GLY A 1043 -22.02 23.18 19.23
N MET A 1044 -21.24 22.70 20.22
CA MET A 1044 -19.81 22.40 20.11
C MET A 1044 -19.52 21.01 20.69
N SER A 1045 -18.98 20.10 19.88
CA SER A 1045 -18.56 18.79 20.37
C SER A 1045 -17.18 18.88 21.00
N ALA A 1046 -17.13 18.83 22.34
CA ALA A 1046 -15.89 18.99 23.09
C ALA A 1046 -15.06 17.69 23.22
N ALA A 1047 -15.51 16.59 22.61
CA ALA A 1047 -14.79 15.32 22.61
C ALA A 1047 -13.45 15.44 21.86
N GLY A 1048 -12.38 14.85 22.41
CA GLY A 1048 -11.03 14.93 21.85
C GLY A 1048 -10.45 16.36 21.74
N LEU A 1049 -11.07 17.36 22.38
CA LEU A 1049 -10.69 18.77 22.23
C LEU A 1049 -9.53 19.18 23.16
N TYR A 1050 -9.37 18.47 24.27
CA TYR A 1050 -8.41 18.73 25.34
C TYR A 1050 -7.68 17.46 25.76
N GLU A 1051 -6.45 17.60 26.26
CA GLU A 1051 -5.57 16.48 26.58
C GLU A 1051 -6.04 15.70 27.81
N SER A 1052 -5.64 14.43 27.88
CA SER A 1052 -5.73 13.58 29.07
C SER A 1052 -4.47 12.71 29.15
N ILE A 1053 -3.65 12.92 30.18
CA ILE A 1053 -2.32 12.31 30.29
C ILE A 1053 -2.39 11.03 31.16
N PRO A 1054 -2.19 9.83 30.59
CA PRO A 1054 -2.20 8.58 31.34
C PRO A 1054 -0.89 8.33 32.07
N ASN A 1055 -0.84 7.25 32.86
CA ASN A 1055 0.36 6.66 33.45
C ASN A 1055 1.25 7.62 34.27
N VAL A 1056 0.64 8.57 34.97
CA VAL A 1056 1.34 9.59 35.78
C VAL A 1056 1.66 9.06 37.18
N SER A 1057 2.88 9.25 37.66
CA SER A 1057 3.27 8.91 39.04
C SER A 1057 2.96 10.04 40.03
N PRO A 1058 2.19 9.80 41.12
CA PRO A 1058 1.99 10.80 42.18
C PRO A 1058 3.27 11.08 42.98
N SER A 1059 4.20 10.13 43.03
CA SER A 1059 5.45 10.23 43.79
C SER A 1059 6.60 10.86 42.98
N ASN A 1060 6.35 11.28 41.73
CA ASN A 1060 7.31 12.03 40.90
C ASN A 1060 6.77 13.44 40.59
N PRO A 1061 7.15 14.47 41.38
CA PRO A 1061 6.72 15.86 41.17
C PRO A 1061 6.99 16.42 39.77
N THR A 1062 8.01 15.93 39.06
CA THR A 1062 8.33 16.38 37.71
C THR A 1062 7.35 15.82 36.68
N VAL A 1063 7.04 14.52 36.73
CA VAL A 1063 6.10 13.89 35.81
C VAL A 1063 4.67 14.41 36.06
N PHE A 1064 4.23 14.42 37.33
CA PHE A 1064 2.93 14.97 37.69
C PHE A 1064 2.79 16.46 37.32
N GLY A 1065 3.82 17.27 37.61
CA GLY A 1065 3.82 18.69 37.25
C GLY A 1065 3.76 18.92 35.74
N ASN A 1066 4.53 18.16 34.96
CA ASN A 1066 4.51 18.26 33.49
C ASN A 1066 3.12 17.86 32.92
N ALA A 1067 2.51 16.79 33.45
CA ALA A 1067 1.19 16.33 33.00
C ALA A 1067 0.08 17.37 33.27
N VAL A 1068 0.08 17.99 34.45
CA VAL A 1068 -0.85 19.09 34.78
C VAL A 1068 -0.66 20.28 33.82
N SER A 1069 0.58 20.68 33.55
CA SER A 1069 0.86 21.80 32.63
C SER A 1069 0.53 21.47 31.17
N GLN A 1070 0.61 20.20 30.74
CA GLN A 1070 0.12 19.75 29.43
C GLN A 1070 -1.40 19.86 29.32
N VAL A 1071 -2.16 19.43 30.34
CA VAL A 1071 -3.63 19.58 30.36
C VAL A 1071 -4.02 21.06 30.36
N TRP A 1072 -3.35 21.92 31.13
CA TRP A 1072 -3.57 23.38 31.06
C TRP A 1072 -3.25 23.96 29.67
N ALA A 1073 -2.12 23.58 29.07
CA ALA A 1073 -1.72 24.06 27.74
C ALA A 1073 -2.70 23.60 26.64
N SER A 1074 -3.33 22.42 26.81
CA SER A 1074 -4.31 21.89 25.86
C SER A 1074 -5.52 22.81 25.65
N LEU A 1075 -5.86 23.63 26.66
CA LEU A 1075 -6.91 24.63 26.56
C LEU A 1075 -6.68 25.60 25.38
N TYR A 1076 -5.43 25.80 24.97
CA TYR A 1076 -5.01 26.71 23.89
C TYR A 1076 -4.40 25.99 22.68
N THR A 1077 -4.79 24.74 22.43
CA THR A 1077 -4.55 24.12 21.11
C THR A 1077 -5.21 24.93 20.00
N ARG A 1078 -4.63 24.89 18.79
CA ARG A 1078 -5.23 25.49 17.59
C ARG A 1078 -6.67 25.02 17.38
N ARG A 1079 -6.94 23.73 17.63
CA ARG A 1079 -8.27 23.11 17.54
C ARG A 1079 -9.24 23.75 18.54
N ALA A 1080 -8.89 23.76 19.83
CA ALA A 1080 -9.74 24.33 20.88
C ALA A 1080 -10.07 25.82 20.68
N VAL A 1081 -9.08 26.62 20.26
CA VAL A 1081 -9.28 28.03 19.95
C VAL A 1081 -10.25 28.22 18.78
N LEU A 1082 -10.16 27.38 17.74
CA LEU A 1082 -11.04 27.44 16.58
C LEU A 1082 -12.47 26.98 16.87
N SER A 1083 -12.68 25.86 17.57
CA SER A 1083 -14.04 25.43 17.95
C SER A 1083 -14.72 26.50 18.83
N ARG A 1084 -14.01 27.09 19.81
CA ARG A 1084 -14.55 28.20 20.62
C ARG A 1084 -14.87 29.45 19.79
N ARG A 1085 -14.00 29.84 18.84
CA ARG A 1085 -14.31 30.92 17.87
C ARG A 1085 -15.57 30.61 17.04
N ALA A 1086 -15.79 29.36 16.63
CA ALA A 1086 -16.92 28.97 15.78
C ALA A 1086 -18.30 29.07 16.48
N VAL A 1087 -18.32 28.95 17.82
CA VAL A 1087 -19.49 29.22 18.67
C VAL A 1087 -19.48 30.60 19.34
N GLY A 1088 -18.49 31.44 19.06
CA GLY A 1088 -18.41 32.82 19.54
C GLY A 1088 -17.98 33.00 21.00
N VAL A 1089 -17.34 31.99 21.60
CA VAL A 1089 -16.84 32.03 22.98
C VAL A 1089 -15.47 32.73 23.03
N PRO A 1090 -15.31 33.82 23.81
CA PRO A 1090 -14.02 34.48 24.01
C PRO A 1090 -13.01 33.54 24.68
N GLN A 1091 -11.74 33.58 24.26
CA GLN A 1091 -10.69 32.73 24.83
C GLN A 1091 -10.43 33.04 26.30
N LYS A 1092 -10.65 34.29 26.71
CA LYS A 1092 -10.55 34.76 28.11
C LYS A 1092 -11.67 34.29 29.05
N GLU A 1093 -12.72 33.67 28.51
CA GLU A 1093 -13.83 33.11 29.30
C GLU A 1093 -13.67 31.59 29.50
N ALA A 1094 -12.59 31.01 28.96
CA ALA A 1094 -12.22 29.61 29.10
C ALA A 1094 -11.23 29.40 30.27
N SER A 1095 -11.57 28.50 31.20
CA SER A 1095 -10.73 28.07 32.32
C SER A 1095 -10.71 26.54 32.41
N MET A 1096 -9.58 25.98 32.85
CA MET A 1096 -9.34 24.53 32.94
C MET A 1096 -9.18 24.10 34.39
N ALA A 1097 -10.11 23.28 34.89
CA ALA A 1097 -9.88 22.46 36.08
C ALA A 1097 -9.25 21.12 35.64
N VAL A 1098 -8.52 20.47 36.54
CA VAL A 1098 -7.79 19.23 36.23
C VAL A 1098 -8.26 18.11 37.14
N LEU A 1099 -8.92 17.12 36.53
CA LEU A 1099 -9.43 15.92 37.19
C LEU A 1099 -8.30 14.88 37.27
N VAL A 1100 -7.87 14.57 38.49
CA VAL A 1100 -6.84 13.57 38.77
C VAL A 1100 -7.53 12.30 39.28
N GLN A 1101 -7.50 11.22 38.51
CA GLN A 1101 -8.11 9.94 38.88
C GLN A 1101 -7.06 8.83 38.97
N GLU A 1102 -7.34 7.82 39.79
CA GLU A 1102 -6.60 6.56 39.81
C GLU A 1102 -6.70 5.86 38.45
N MET A 1103 -5.55 5.57 37.83
CA MET A 1103 -5.50 4.89 36.54
C MET A 1103 -5.59 3.38 36.74
N LEU A 1104 -6.68 2.81 36.24
CA LEU A 1104 -6.92 1.38 36.22
C LEU A 1104 -6.08 0.67 35.13
N SER A 1105 -5.89 -0.64 35.29
CA SER A 1105 -5.29 -1.53 34.29
C SER A 1105 -6.34 -2.56 33.84
N PRO A 1106 -7.34 -2.15 33.02
CA PRO A 1106 -8.46 -3.00 32.63
C PRO A 1106 -8.11 -4.10 31.61
N ASP A 1107 -8.95 -5.13 31.59
CA ASP A 1107 -8.95 -6.16 30.54
C ASP A 1107 -9.70 -5.69 29.28
N LEU A 1108 -10.78 -4.92 29.47
CA LEU A 1108 -11.64 -4.35 28.44
C LEU A 1108 -12.06 -2.93 28.82
N SER A 1109 -12.21 -2.05 27.85
CA SER A 1109 -12.77 -0.71 27.98
C SER A 1109 -14.06 -0.57 27.18
N PHE A 1110 -14.96 0.33 27.57
CA PHE A 1110 -16.22 0.53 26.86
C PHE A 1110 -16.74 1.97 26.89
N VAL A 1111 -17.51 2.31 25.86
CA VAL A 1111 -18.42 3.46 25.77
C VAL A 1111 -19.84 2.90 25.64
N LEU A 1112 -20.78 3.44 26.40
CA LEU A 1112 -22.12 2.89 26.56
C LEU A 1112 -23.18 3.98 26.34
N HIS A 1113 -23.92 3.86 25.24
CA HIS A 1113 -25.05 4.73 24.92
C HIS A 1113 -26.34 4.10 25.44
N THR A 1114 -27.08 4.84 26.26
CA THR A 1114 -28.34 4.36 26.88
C THR A 1114 -29.57 4.50 25.98
N VAL A 1115 -29.43 5.12 24.81
CA VAL A 1115 -30.35 5.05 23.67
C VAL A 1115 -29.52 4.68 22.45
N SER A 1116 -30.04 3.84 21.54
CA SER A 1116 -29.31 3.47 20.32
C SER A 1116 -28.95 4.72 19.49
N PRO A 1117 -27.66 5.02 19.24
CA PRO A 1117 -27.29 6.10 18.32
C PRO A 1117 -27.70 5.79 16.87
N THR A 1118 -27.77 4.50 16.52
CA THR A 1118 -28.02 4.03 15.15
C THR A 1118 -29.49 4.15 14.74
N ASN A 1119 -30.44 3.96 15.66
CA ASN A 1119 -31.88 3.92 15.34
C ASN A 1119 -32.80 4.67 16.33
N GLN A 1120 -32.24 5.33 17.35
CA GLN A 1120 -32.96 6.07 18.40
C GLN A 1120 -33.99 5.24 19.21
N ASP A 1121 -33.86 3.91 19.26
CA ASP A 1121 -34.69 3.07 20.14
C ASP A 1121 -34.31 3.24 21.61
N ASN A 1122 -35.21 3.88 22.37
CA ASN A 1122 -35.10 4.11 23.81
C ASN A 1122 -35.18 2.82 24.66
N ASN A 1123 -35.52 1.67 24.07
CA ASN A 1123 -35.57 0.37 24.76
C ASN A 1123 -34.23 -0.38 24.76
N LEU A 1124 -33.25 0.10 23.99
CA LEU A 1124 -31.94 -0.54 23.81
C LEU A 1124 -30.83 0.25 24.54
N VAL A 1125 -29.81 -0.46 24.98
CA VAL A 1125 -28.52 0.08 25.39
C VAL A 1125 -27.45 -0.51 24.49
N GLU A 1126 -26.63 0.35 23.86
CA GLU A 1126 -25.58 -0.06 22.92
C GLU A 1126 -24.19 0.23 23.49
N ALA A 1127 -23.34 -0.80 23.51
CA ALA A 1127 -21.97 -0.75 24.00
C ALA A 1127 -20.98 -0.89 22.83
N GLU A 1128 -20.07 0.07 22.69
CA GLU A 1128 -18.81 -0.10 21.96
C GLU A 1128 -17.73 -0.52 22.96
N ILE A 1129 -17.02 -1.62 22.69
CA ILE A 1129 -16.04 -2.21 23.62
C ILE A 1129 -14.71 -2.41 22.89
N ALA A 1130 -13.60 -2.08 23.55
CA ALA A 1130 -12.23 -2.39 23.10
C ALA A 1130 -11.46 -3.20 24.14
N SER A 1131 -10.23 -3.58 23.78
CA SER A 1131 -9.33 -4.36 24.62
C SER A 1131 -8.31 -3.44 25.29
N GLY A 1132 -7.99 -3.71 26.55
CA GLY A 1132 -7.14 -2.84 27.36
C GLY A 1132 -7.81 -1.51 27.67
N LEU A 1133 -7.08 -0.40 27.46
CA LEU A 1133 -7.45 0.95 27.87
C LEU A 1133 -8.60 1.59 27.06
N GLY A 1134 -9.25 2.61 27.64
CA GLY A 1134 -10.31 3.39 26.96
C GLY A 1134 -9.78 4.22 25.81
N GLU A 1135 -8.52 4.65 25.94
CA GLU A 1135 -7.71 5.28 24.93
C GLU A 1135 -7.60 4.42 23.64
N THR A 1136 -7.80 3.10 23.69
CA THR A 1136 -7.87 2.27 22.46
C THR A 1136 -9.06 2.68 21.57
N LEU A 1137 -10.22 3.05 22.15
CA LEU A 1137 -11.36 3.59 21.38
C LEU A 1137 -11.09 5.02 20.90
N ALA A 1138 -10.56 5.87 21.79
CA ALA A 1138 -10.35 7.30 21.53
C ALA A 1138 -9.11 7.62 20.66
N SER A 1139 -8.19 6.68 20.44
CA SER A 1139 -6.93 6.91 19.71
C SER A 1139 -7.05 7.09 18.19
N GLY A 1140 -8.27 7.03 17.64
CA GLY A 1140 -8.54 7.07 16.20
C GLY A 1140 -7.89 5.94 15.39
N THR A 1141 -7.48 4.86 16.04
CA THR A 1141 -6.80 3.72 15.40
C THR A 1141 -7.76 3.01 14.43
N ARG A 1142 -7.35 2.84 13.17
CA ARG A 1142 -8.14 2.16 12.13
C ARG A 1142 -8.61 0.76 12.57
N GLY A 1143 -9.93 0.63 12.74
CA GLY A 1143 -10.62 -0.62 13.02
C GLY A 1143 -12.02 -0.40 13.56
N THR A 1144 -12.70 -1.49 13.89
CA THR A 1144 -14.03 -1.53 14.50
C THR A 1144 -13.95 -2.10 15.91
N PRO A 1145 -14.71 -1.57 16.89
CA PRO A 1145 -14.85 -2.14 18.23
C PRO A 1145 -15.83 -3.33 18.27
N TRP A 1146 -15.89 -4.05 19.38
CA TRP A 1146 -17.00 -4.97 19.61
C TRP A 1146 -18.25 -4.12 19.85
N ARG A 1147 -19.29 -4.29 19.03
CA ARG A 1147 -20.57 -3.61 19.19
C ARG A 1147 -21.62 -4.58 19.69
N ILE A 1148 -22.28 -4.25 20.80
CA ILE A 1148 -23.31 -5.08 21.45
C ILE A 1148 -24.52 -4.22 21.77
N SER A 1149 -25.70 -4.61 21.28
CA SER A 1149 -26.99 -4.06 21.69
C SER A 1149 -27.65 -4.97 22.73
N SER A 1150 -28.35 -4.38 23.70
CA SER A 1150 -28.92 -5.09 24.85
C SER A 1150 -30.24 -4.45 25.27
N GLY A 1151 -31.31 -5.25 25.35
CA GLY A 1151 -32.66 -4.74 25.66
C GLY A 1151 -32.85 -4.49 27.15
N LYS A 1152 -33.29 -3.28 27.52
CA LYS A 1152 -33.49 -2.83 28.92
C LYS A 1152 -34.46 -3.73 29.70
N PHE A 1153 -35.48 -4.25 29.03
CA PHE A 1153 -36.63 -4.92 29.66
C PHE A 1153 -36.72 -6.43 29.38
N ASP A 1154 -36.17 -6.93 28.28
CA ASP A 1154 -36.18 -8.36 27.93
C ASP A 1154 -34.87 -9.08 28.25
N GLY A 1155 -33.78 -8.33 28.48
CA GLY A 1155 -32.44 -8.87 28.74
C GLY A 1155 -31.85 -9.64 27.57
N GLN A 1156 -32.38 -9.49 26.35
CA GLN A 1156 -31.75 -10.03 25.15
C GLN A 1156 -30.48 -9.24 24.83
N VAL A 1157 -29.51 -9.93 24.22
CA VAL A 1157 -28.22 -9.36 23.83
C VAL A 1157 -27.93 -9.79 22.40
N GLN A 1158 -27.62 -8.83 21.55
CA GLN A 1158 -27.29 -9.03 20.14
C GLN A 1158 -25.91 -8.44 19.84
N THR A 1159 -25.06 -9.25 19.25
CA THR A 1159 -23.76 -8.82 18.71
C THR A 1159 -24.00 -8.12 17.37
N LEU A 1160 -23.60 -6.86 17.27
CA LEU A 1160 -23.65 -6.08 16.02
C LEU A 1160 -22.31 -6.16 15.27
N ALA A 1161 -21.18 -6.16 15.99
CA ALA A 1161 -19.84 -6.32 15.42
C ALA A 1161 -18.86 -7.01 16.38
N PHE A 1162 -17.84 -7.66 15.83
CA PHE A 1162 -16.65 -8.10 16.59
C PHE A 1162 -15.50 -7.13 16.35
N ALA A 1163 -14.68 -6.89 17.38
CA ALA A 1163 -13.55 -5.99 17.26
C ALA A 1163 -12.50 -6.50 16.27
N ASN A 1164 -11.83 -5.58 15.56
CA ASN A 1164 -10.80 -5.90 14.57
C ASN A 1164 -9.51 -5.05 14.68
N PHE A 1165 -9.31 -4.28 15.77
CA PHE A 1165 -8.13 -3.42 15.96
C PHE A 1165 -6.80 -4.21 15.95
N SER A 1166 -5.75 -3.59 15.41
CA SER A 1166 -4.42 -4.18 15.31
C SER A 1166 -3.69 -4.29 16.66
N GLU A 1167 -3.83 -3.26 17.50
CA GLU A 1167 -3.11 -3.09 18.76
C GLU A 1167 -4.07 -2.75 19.91
N GLU A 1168 -3.75 -3.17 21.14
CA GLU A 1168 -4.38 -2.70 22.37
C GLU A 1168 -3.41 -1.83 23.18
N LEU A 1169 -3.93 -0.75 23.77
CA LEU A 1169 -3.16 0.14 24.64
C LEU A 1169 -3.22 -0.34 26.09
N LEU A 1170 -2.05 -0.41 26.74
CA LEU A 1170 -1.87 -0.96 28.09
C LEU A 1170 -0.80 -0.20 28.88
N VAL A 1171 -0.87 -0.29 30.21
CA VAL A 1171 0.19 0.18 31.12
C VAL A 1171 0.76 -1.00 31.90
N ARG A 1172 2.08 -1.19 31.83
CA ARG A 1172 2.75 -2.21 32.67
C ARG A 1172 2.76 -1.75 34.12
N GLY A 1173 2.01 -2.43 35.00
CA GLY A 1173 1.97 -2.13 36.43
C GLY A 1173 3.34 -2.08 37.15
N ALA A 1174 4.36 -2.77 36.61
CA ALA A 1174 5.75 -2.75 37.09
C ALA A 1174 6.73 -1.99 36.17
N GLY A 1175 6.24 -1.29 35.14
CA GLY A 1175 7.04 -0.39 34.29
C GLY A 1175 7.19 1.01 34.90
N PRO A 1176 7.82 1.96 34.20
CA PRO A 1176 7.82 3.36 34.62
C PRO A 1176 6.40 3.95 34.58
N ALA A 1177 6.20 5.05 35.30
CA ALA A 1177 4.98 5.84 35.35
C ALA A 1177 5.36 7.30 35.02
N ASP A 1178 5.56 7.51 33.73
CA ASP A 1178 6.25 8.63 33.08
C ASP A 1178 5.39 9.36 32.03
N GLY A 1179 4.13 8.93 31.83
CA GLY A 1179 3.21 9.43 30.80
C GLY A 1179 2.93 8.44 29.66
N GLU A 1180 3.80 7.43 29.48
CA GLU A 1180 3.78 6.58 28.28
C GLU A 1180 2.80 5.39 28.39
N VAL A 1181 2.23 4.99 27.25
CA VAL A 1181 1.43 3.76 27.09
C VAL A 1181 2.13 2.76 26.17
N ILE A 1182 1.84 1.48 26.36
CA ILE A 1182 2.45 0.38 25.60
C ILE A 1182 1.40 -0.20 24.67
N ARG A 1183 1.73 -0.31 23.40
CA ARG A 1183 0.94 -1.01 22.38
C ARG A 1183 1.33 -2.48 22.36
N LEU A 1184 0.36 -3.39 22.27
CA LEU A 1184 0.59 -4.82 22.02
C LEU A 1184 -0.35 -5.32 20.92
N THR A 1185 0.15 -6.19 20.05
CA THR A 1185 -0.64 -6.87 19.01
C THR A 1185 -1.80 -7.67 19.62
N VAL A 1186 -3.04 -7.40 19.19
CA VAL A 1186 -4.23 -8.14 19.68
C VAL A 1186 -4.39 -9.45 18.92
N ASP A 1187 -4.79 -10.52 19.62
CA ASP A 1187 -5.23 -11.79 19.04
C ASP A 1187 -6.66 -12.11 19.52
N TYR A 1188 -7.64 -11.94 18.63
CA TYR A 1188 -9.05 -12.14 18.95
C TYR A 1188 -9.46 -13.62 19.07
N SER A 1189 -8.61 -14.58 18.68
CA SER A 1189 -8.83 -16.01 18.96
C SER A 1189 -8.70 -16.34 20.46
N LYS A 1190 -8.08 -15.43 21.24
CA LYS A 1190 -7.83 -15.59 22.68
C LYS A 1190 -8.72 -14.71 23.56
N LYS A 1191 -9.39 -13.69 23.01
CA LYS A 1191 -10.22 -12.74 23.79
C LYS A 1191 -11.61 -13.34 24.11
N PRO A 1192 -12.01 -13.47 25.39
CA PRO A 1192 -13.27 -14.11 25.78
C PRO A 1192 -14.52 -13.52 25.11
N LEU A 1193 -14.56 -12.19 24.93
CA LEU A 1193 -15.68 -11.49 24.31
C LEU A 1193 -15.95 -11.97 22.85
N THR A 1194 -14.88 -12.29 22.12
CA THR A 1194 -14.99 -12.88 20.78
C THR A 1194 -15.41 -14.35 20.84
N VAL A 1195 -14.76 -15.18 21.67
CA VAL A 1195 -14.92 -16.66 21.57
C VAL A 1195 -16.08 -17.24 22.38
N ASP A 1196 -16.46 -16.63 23.50
CA ASP A 1196 -17.45 -17.13 24.47
C ASP A 1196 -18.75 -16.30 24.45
N SER A 1197 -19.82 -16.92 23.95
CA SER A 1197 -21.17 -16.33 23.92
C SER A 1197 -21.86 -16.26 25.28
N VAL A 1198 -21.40 -17.01 26.30
CA VAL A 1198 -21.89 -16.90 27.69
C VAL A 1198 -21.29 -15.65 28.32
N PHE A 1199 -19.98 -15.47 28.25
CA PHE A 1199 -19.30 -14.25 28.71
C PHE A 1199 -19.85 -13.00 28.02
N ARG A 1200 -19.95 -13.00 26.67
CA ARG A 1200 -20.48 -11.87 25.89
C ARG A 1200 -21.89 -11.46 26.32
N ARG A 1201 -22.79 -12.43 26.46
CA ARG A 1201 -24.18 -12.19 26.93
C ARG A 1201 -24.22 -11.66 28.36
N GLN A 1202 -23.44 -12.25 29.28
CA GLN A 1202 -23.38 -11.81 30.67
C GLN A 1202 -22.83 -10.38 30.80
N LEU A 1203 -21.83 -10.01 30.00
CA LEU A 1203 -21.31 -8.65 29.96
C LEU A 1203 -22.35 -7.67 29.43
N GLY A 1204 -22.99 -7.95 28.28
CA GLY A 1204 -24.03 -7.10 27.70
C GLY A 1204 -25.24 -6.90 28.62
N GLN A 1205 -25.66 -7.92 29.37
CA GLN A 1205 -26.72 -7.80 30.38
C GLN A 1205 -26.31 -6.94 31.57
N ARG A 1206 -25.07 -7.07 32.06
CA ARG A 1206 -24.55 -6.26 33.18
C ARG A 1206 -24.36 -4.78 32.80
N LEU A 1207 -23.80 -4.51 31.61
CA LEU A 1207 -23.64 -3.15 31.09
C LEU A 1207 -25.00 -2.47 30.92
N CYS A 1208 -25.99 -3.15 30.33
CA CYS A 1208 -27.35 -2.64 30.20
C CYS A 1208 -28.00 -2.29 31.55
N ALA A 1209 -27.85 -3.16 32.56
CA ALA A 1209 -28.36 -2.88 33.91
C ALA A 1209 -27.71 -1.62 34.54
N VAL A 1210 -26.39 -1.43 34.38
CA VAL A 1210 -25.69 -0.23 34.87
C VAL A 1210 -26.11 1.02 34.09
N GLY A 1211 -26.18 0.96 32.75
CA GLY A 1211 -26.61 2.08 31.91
C GLY A 1211 -28.02 2.55 32.22
N PHE A 1212 -28.98 1.63 32.31
CA PHE A 1212 -30.38 1.93 32.67
C PHE A 1212 -30.51 2.52 34.08
N PHE A 1213 -29.68 2.09 35.03
CA PHE A 1213 -29.62 2.71 36.36
C PHE A 1213 -29.08 4.15 36.31
N LEU A 1214 -28.03 4.40 35.52
CA LEU A 1214 -27.47 5.76 35.36
C LEU A 1214 -28.47 6.69 34.67
N GLU A 1215 -29.08 6.28 33.55
CA GLU A 1215 -30.18 6.99 32.88
C GLU A 1215 -31.28 7.40 33.88
N ARG A 1216 -31.75 6.46 34.70
CA ARG A 1216 -32.79 6.72 35.73
C ARG A 1216 -32.31 7.56 36.93
N LYS A 1217 -31.00 7.74 37.14
CA LYS A 1217 -30.42 8.55 38.24
C LYS A 1217 -29.98 9.95 37.79
N PHE A 1218 -29.67 10.13 36.51
CA PHE A 1218 -29.38 11.43 35.91
C PHE A 1218 -30.64 12.07 35.29
N GLY A 1219 -31.66 11.28 34.94
CA GLY A 1219 -32.98 11.76 34.50
C GLY A 1219 -33.10 11.97 32.99
N CYS A 1220 -32.05 11.65 32.24
CA CYS A 1220 -31.98 11.70 30.78
C CYS A 1220 -31.02 10.60 30.28
N PRO A 1221 -31.11 10.21 28.99
CA PRO A 1221 -30.12 9.36 28.35
C PRO A 1221 -28.68 9.82 28.64
N GLN A 1222 -27.82 8.87 28.97
CA GLN A 1222 -26.39 9.05 29.23
C GLN A 1222 -25.53 8.39 28.15
N ASP A 1223 -24.41 9.04 27.86
CA ASP A 1223 -23.18 8.46 27.34
C ASP A 1223 -22.25 8.19 28.54
N VAL A 1224 -21.70 6.98 28.63
CA VAL A 1224 -20.98 6.48 29.80
C VAL A 1224 -19.68 5.79 29.40
N GLU A 1225 -18.54 6.32 29.84
CA GLU A 1225 -17.24 5.67 29.71
C GLU A 1225 -16.97 4.75 30.91
N GLY A 1226 -16.46 3.55 30.65
CA GLY A 1226 -16.06 2.63 31.70
C GLY A 1226 -15.10 1.55 31.26
N CYS A 1227 -14.78 0.64 32.17
CA CYS A 1227 -13.92 -0.50 31.90
C CYS A 1227 -14.20 -1.69 32.84
N LEU A 1228 -13.72 -2.87 32.44
CA LEU A 1228 -13.79 -4.10 33.21
C LEU A 1228 -12.40 -4.42 33.77
N VAL A 1229 -12.29 -4.57 35.09
CA VAL A 1229 -11.07 -5.03 35.78
C VAL A 1229 -11.37 -6.38 36.41
N GLY A 1230 -10.92 -7.46 35.77
CA GLY A 1230 -11.19 -8.85 36.15
C GLY A 1230 -12.67 -9.24 36.03
N LYS A 1231 -13.48 -8.84 37.02
CA LYS A 1231 -14.94 -9.05 37.05
C LYS A 1231 -15.71 -7.75 37.31
N ASP A 1232 -15.06 -6.74 37.86
CA ASP A 1232 -15.73 -5.57 38.39
C ASP A 1232 -15.78 -4.46 37.33
N ILE A 1233 -16.97 -3.86 37.20
CA ILE A 1233 -17.22 -2.77 36.26
C ILE A 1233 -16.86 -1.47 36.95
N PHE A 1234 -16.00 -0.67 36.33
CA PHE A 1234 -15.69 0.68 36.76
C PHE A 1234 -16.29 1.66 35.76
N ILE A 1235 -16.96 2.70 36.25
CA ILE A 1235 -17.39 3.84 35.45
C ILE A 1235 -16.40 4.97 35.70
N VAL A 1236 -15.79 5.49 34.63
CA VAL A 1236 -14.75 6.52 34.71
C VAL A 1236 -15.30 7.91 34.41
N GLN A 1237 -16.37 8.01 33.61
CA GLN A 1237 -17.06 9.24 33.22
C GLN A 1237 -18.52 8.96 32.84
N THR A 1238 -19.40 9.95 32.98
CA THR A 1238 -20.76 9.95 32.41
C THR A 1238 -21.13 11.37 32.00
N ARG A 1239 -21.91 11.53 30.94
CA ARG A 1239 -22.52 12.80 30.51
C ARG A 1239 -23.89 12.55 29.87
N PRO A 1240 -24.77 13.56 29.74
CA PRO A 1240 -25.96 13.44 28.91
C PRO A 1240 -25.60 13.01 27.48
N GLN A 1241 -26.33 12.06 26.92
CA GLN A 1241 -26.19 11.65 25.53
C GLN A 1241 -26.79 12.73 24.61
N PRO A 1242 -26.07 13.20 23.58
CA PRO A 1242 -26.65 14.06 22.55
C PRO A 1242 -27.63 13.26 21.68
N LEU A 1243 -28.74 13.91 21.27
CA LEU A 1243 -29.84 13.34 20.49
C LEU A 1243 -30.36 14.36 19.45
#